data_AF-A0A812LGH8-F1
#
_entry.id   AF-A0A812LGH8-F1
#
_cell.length_a   1.000
_cell.length_b   1.000
_cell.length_c   1.000
_cell.angle_alpha   90.00
_cell.angle_beta   90.00
_cell.angle_gamma   90.00
#
_symmetry.space_group_name_H-M   'P 1'
#
loop_
_entity.id
_entity.type
_entity.pdbx_description
1 polymer ?
#
loop_
_entity_poly.entity_id
_entity_poly.type
_entity_poly.pdbx_seq_one_letter_code
_entity_poly.pdbx_strand_id
1 'polypeptide(L)'
;MSWQARVRGFGQPGVMAPAGWDPELYDALLRTLKEELRTEFQAEKAVLLGLREELRRGFQAETAYAIAQCMARVEELRYEIRQQKDHTFDACPEQIVNMPEAIGEKEAPNPDLLHTEKGPKEPVPLGESTWNALLVIGLAGAGWFDTIVASGVVIASPLMQLAFTIVLVTRDFLGEPLTAEIGPAQRWRMGAAHDHKHVDLADTSLVSRVCNGDSSLIMSNKQADLIGQVNAYLGLEDSQLTPDGLSPGTVLCVLCIFWWCLYLGRELRSILSSVEALWYVPHGPTELVDGTVLSLSTPRRCFFYSVRLSKAAISCMLLVAGILWIASTTSVRRLMLHAVVLKNLLELDTIFYGAFMPMKFQVSIKKLKPLHFRNSVWRSQIECFLVVLLFAVAMILTWSQLVAPLSTTMENLKREYCAGNQDFVVGINDHHGVAVVRPTVHFSEDLLPGFVAQEVHEYALASPSRQSQLLVVNNIRDFERTRLETVATSTTQSLQCEDFDKWFLWGQGDAIPDRYAPYWWAAATGLGLPSNSTCADMAAHCLGPHSQLLRMVCSVTCGCVEPSANPMYMVQAQGCLQQCRDEVQFWTDEMPCEDVATDSVAWQAFWDFYPSAMEAFYGASQAQRSQLQALAENMKQAGCSELDFELEPTEILSDVRFCDGHPQLFAPLSQFCPATCCTGNSPSCPSSCSA
;
A
#
# COMPACT_ATOMS: atom_id res chain seq x y z
N MET A 1 11.82 -18.18 22.84
CA MET A 1 11.62 -17.13 23.87
C MET A 1 12.90 -16.69 24.60
N SER A 2 14.07 -17.35 24.49
CA SER A 2 15.30 -16.90 25.19
C SER A 2 16.13 -15.82 24.46
N TRP A 3 15.90 -15.58 23.16
CA TRP A 3 16.70 -14.65 22.35
C TRP A 3 16.34 -13.17 22.56
N GLN A 4 15.05 -12.83 22.72
CA GLN A 4 14.59 -11.45 22.93
C GLN A 4 15.09 -10.82 24.26
N ALA A 5 15.52 -11.64 25.22
CA ALA A 5 16.05 -11.17 26.49
C ALA A 5 17.52 -10.72 26.41
N ARG A 6 18.31 -11.23 25.45
CA ARG A 6 19.74 -10.84 25.29
C ARG A 6 19.94 -9.58 24.46
N VAL A 7 19.07 -9.31 23.50
CA VAL A 7 19.25 -8.19 22.54
C VAL A 7 18.80 -6.84 23.11
N ARG A 8 17.90 -6.81 24.11
CA ARG A 8 17.41 -5.55 24.70
C ARG A 8 18.45 -4.75 25.51
N GLY A 9 19.63 -5.31 25.78
CA GLY A 9 20.68 -4.63 26.56
C GLY A 9 21.63 -3.72 25.77
N PHE A 10 21.69 -3.84 24.43
CA PHE A 10 22.79 -3.24 23.64
C PHE A 10 22.35 -2.11 22.68
N GLY A 11 21.09 -1.70 22.71
CA GLY A 11 20.50 -0.83 21.67
C GLY A 11 19.96 0.52 22.16
N GLN A 12 20.41 1.06 23.30
CA GLN A 12 20.08 2.45 23.65
C GLN A 12 21.17 3.40 23.13
N PRO A 13 20.86 4.29 22.16
CA PRO A 13 21.80 5.32 21.73
C PRO A 13 21.97 6.32 22.88
N GLY A 14 23.16 6.34 23.50
CA GLY A 14 23.49 7.29 24.58
C GLY A 14 24.29 6.73 25.75
N VAL A 15 24.51 5.41 25.84
CA VAL A 15 25.37 4.84 26.90
C VAL A 15 26.83 4.87 26.43
N MET A 16 27.59 5.87 26.89
CA MET A 16 29.04 5.91 26.70
C MET A 16 29.67 4.63 27.28
N ALA A 17 30.60 4.04 26.55
CA ALA A 17 31.37 2.87 27.00
C ALA A 17 31.98 3.16 28.40
N PRO A 18 31.95 2.21 29.34
CA PRO A 18 32.54 2.40 30.66
C PRO A 18 34.01 2.80 30.51
N ALA A 19 34.38 3.94 31.10
CA ALA A 19 35.73 4.48 31.04
C ALA A 19 36.73 3.43 31.56
N GLY A 20 37.64 2.97 30.68
CA GLY A 20 38.68 2.00 31.01
C GLY A 20 38.80 0.79 30.08
N TRP A 21 37.96 0.67 29.05
CA TRP A 21 38.12 -0.38 28.03
C TRP A 21 39.04 0.09 26.90
N ASP A 22 40.02 -0.74 26.56
CA ASP A 22 40.89 -0.55 25.39
C ASP A 22 40.05 -0.62 24.10
N PRO A 23 39.99 0.46 23.28
CA PRO A 23 39.25 0.49 22.04
C PRO A 23 39.59 -0.64 21.07
N GLU A 24 40.85 -1.09 21.05
CA GLU A 24 41.28 -2.20 20.17
C GLU A 24 40.67 -3.53 20.60
N LEU A 25 40.54 -3.77 21.91
CA LEU A 25 39.95 -4.98 22.45
C LEU A 25 38.43 -5.03 22.18
N TYR A 26 37.75 -3.87 22.27
CA TYR A 26 36.33 -3.77 21.95
C TYR A 26 36.06 -4.07 20.47
N ASP A 27 36.85 -3.47 19.57
CA ASP A 27 36.72 -3.70 18.13
C ASP A 27 37.06 -5.14 17.72
N ALA A 28 38.05 -5.76 18.36
CA ALA A 28 38.37 -7.17 18.14
C ALA A 28 37.20 -8.08 18.57
N LEU A 29 36.61 -7.82 19.73
CA LEU A 29 35.50 -8.61 20.26
C LEU A 29 34.23 -8.44 19.39
N LEU A 30 34.01 -7.22 18.88
CA LEU A 30 32.88 -6.93 17.98
C LEU A 30 33.05 -7.58 16.61
N ARG A 31 34.29 -7.71 16.11
CA ARG A 31 34.60 -8.46 14.88
C ARG A 31 34.35 -9.96 15.05
N THR A 32 34.85 -10.56 16.13
CA THR A 32 34.63 -11.98 16.44
C THR A 32 33.14 -12.29 16.57
N LEU A 33 32.39 -11.45 17.30
CA LEU A 33 30.96 -11.64 17.49
C LEU A 33 30.17 -11.48 16.18
N LYS A 34 30.58 -10.56 15.29
CA LYS A 34 30.01 -10.43 13.94
C LYS A 34 30.28 -11.64 13.07
N GLU A 35 31.46 -12.25 13.17
CA GLU A 35 31.79 -13.46 12.41
C GLU A 35 31.02 -14.68 12.90
N GLU A 36 30.90 -14.88 14.22
CA GLU A 36 30.07 -15.95 14.81
C GLU A 36 28.58 -15.80 14.42
N LEU A 37 28.03 -14.57 14.47
CA LEU A 37 26.65 -14.32 14.03
C LEU A 37 26.47 -14.59 12.54
N ARG A 38 27.46 -14.27 11.71
CA ARG A 38 27.42 -14.51 10.28
C ARG A 38 27.43 -16.01 9.97
N THR A 39 28.22 -16.81 10.70
CA THR A 39 28.28 -18.27 10.49
C THR A 39 27.01 -18.97 10.96
N GLU A 40 26.45 -18.60 12.12
CA GLU A 40 25.16 -19.14 12.60
C GLU A 40 24.02 -18.81 11.62
N PHE A 41 23.93 -17.56 11.16
CA PHE A 41 22.89 -17.16 10.21
C PHE A 41 23.01 -17.89 8.86
N GLN A 42 24.23 -18.10 8.35
CA GLN A 42 24.44 -18.87 7.12
C GLN A 42 24.07 -20.35 7.30
N ALA A 43 24.34 -20.94 8.47
CA ALA A 43 23.94 -22.30 8.79
C ALA A 43 22.41 -22.46 8.84
N GLU A 44 21.69 -21.55 9.52
CA GLU A 44 20.22 -21.57 9.55
C GLU A 44 19.61 -21.36 8.16
N LYS A 45 20.18 -20.44 7.37
CA LYS A 45 19.77 -20.19 5.98
C LYS A 45 19.93 -21.43 5.11
N ALA A 46 21.03 -22.16 5.25
CA ALA A 46 21.27 -23.41 4.51
C ALA A 46 20.26 -24.50 4.88
N VAL A 47 19.93 -24.65 6.17
CA VAL A 47 18.89 -25.60 6.65
C VAL A 47 17.52 -25.25 6.08
N LEU A 48 17.14 -23.97 6.09
CA LEU A 48 15.86 -23.51 5.54
C LEU A 48 15.77 -23.72 4.01
N LEU A 49 16.87 -23.49 3.28
CA LEU A 49 16.93 -23.75 1.84
C LEU A 49 16.80 -25.25 1.54
N GLY A 50 17.45 -26.11 2.33
CA GLY A 50 17.31 -27.56 2.23
C GLY A 50 15.87 -28.04 2.47
N LEU A 51 15.23 -27.54 3.53
CA LEU A 51 13.83 -27.87 3.85
C LEU A 51 12.88 -27.43 2.74
N ARG A 52 13.11 -26.23 2.16
CA ARG A 52 12.31 -25.71 1.04
C ARG A 52 12.44 -26.58 -0.21
N GLU A 53 13.65 -27.05 -0.53
CA GLU A 53 13.84 -27.96 -1.67
C GLU A 53 13.22 -29.34 -1.45
N GLU A 54 13.26 -29.86 -0.22
CA GLU A 54 12.66 -31.14 0.13
C GLU A 54 11.13 -31.08 0.05
N LEU A 55 10.50 -30.02 0.58
CA LEU A 55 9.08 -29.73 0.42
C LEU A 55 8.68 -29.58 -1.05
N ARG A 56 9.50 -28.88 -1.85
CA ARG A 56 9.25 -28.71 -3.29
C ARG A 56 9.29 -30.05 -4.03
N ARG A 57 10.26 -30.91 -3.72
CA ARG A 57 10.37 -32.25 -4.29
C ARG A 57 9.21 -33.15 -3.88
N GLY A 58 8.82 -33.14 -2.61
CA GLY A 58 7.66 -33.89 -2.10
C GLY A 58 6.37 -33.48 -2.80
N PHE A 59 6.12 -32.17 -2.90
CA PHE A 59 4.95 -31.63 -3.58
C PHE A 59 4.93 -31.99 -5.08
N GLN A 60 6.07 -31.89 -5.78
CA GLN A 60 6.17 -32.27 -7.18
C GLN A 60 5.90 -33.76 -7.40
N ALA A 61 6.42 -34.64 -6.53
CA ALA A 61 6.19 -36.07 -6.61
C ALA A 61 4.72 -36.45 -6.37
N GLU A 62 4.08 -35.88 -5.35
CA GLU A 62 2.65 -36.10 -5.07
C GLU A 62 1.76 -35.57 -6.19
N THR A 63 2.09 -34.38 -6.74
CA THR A 63 1.33 -33.79 -7.84
C THR A 63 1.47 -34.63 -9.12
N ALA A 64 2.68 -35.10 -9.45
CA ALA A 64 2.91 -35.97 -10.60
C ALA A 64 2.14 -37.30 -10.46
N TYR A 65 2.12 -37.89 -9.26
CA TYR A 65 1.36 -39.10 -8.97
C TYR A 65 -0.16 -38.89 -9.13
N ALA A 66 -0.71 -37.80 -8.60
CA ALA A 66 -2.12 -37.46 -8.73
C ALA A 66 -2.53 -37.20 -10.20
N ILE A 67 -1.68 -36.51 -10.96
CA ILE A 67 -1.90 -36.28 -12.39
C ILE A 67 -1.88 -37.61 -13.16
N ALA A 68 -0.92 -38.50 -12.86
CA ALA A 68 -0.85 -39.81 -13.50
C ALA A 68 -2.09 -40.67 -13.22
N GLN A 69 -2.60 -40.71 -11.98
CA GLN A 69 -3.86 -41.39 -11.65
C GLN A 69 -5.06 -40.79 -12.41
N CYS A 70 -5.13 -39.47 -12.50
CA CYS A 70 -6.20 -38.79 -13.21
C CYS A 70 -6.17 -39.11 -14.71
N MET A 71 -4.99 -39.08 -15.33
CA MET A 71 -4.79 -39.43 -16.74
C MET A 71 -5.17 -40.88 -17.02
N ALA A 72 -4.75 -41.82 -16.16
CA ALA A 72 -5.14 -43.22 -16.28
C ALA A 72 -6.66 -43.42 -16.23
N ARG A 73 -7.36 -42.70 -15.32
CA ARG A 73 -8.82 -42.76 -15.22
C ARG A 73 -9.53 -42.15 -16.45
N VAL A 74 -8.96 -41.10 -17.03
CA VAL A 74 -9.46 -40.49 -18.27
C VAL A 74 -9.31 -41.44 -19.45
N GLU A 75 -8.21 -42.18 -19.54
CA GLU A 75 -8.01 -43.19 -20.59
C GLU A 75 -8.98 -44.37 -20.45
N GLU A 76 -9.22 -44.84 -19.22
CA GLU A 76 -10.21 -45.87 -18.92
C GLU A 76 -11.62 -45.43 -19.35
N LEU A 77 -12.05 -44.22 -18.98
CA LEU A 77 -13.34 -43.66 -19.42
C LEU A 77 -13.44 -43.49 -20.93
N ARG A 78 -12.34 -43.08 -21.60
CA ARG A 78 -12.31 -43.01 -23.07
C ARG A 78 -12.48 -44.39 -23.71
N TYR A 79 -11.93 -45.44 -23.10
CA TYR A 79 -12.11 -46.81 -23.57
C TYR A 79 -13.55 -47.29 -23.39
N GLU A 80 -14.16 -47.06 -22.22
CA GLU A 80 -15.57 -47.38 -21.95
C GLU A 80 -16.52 -46.68 -22.94
N ILE A 81 -16.31 -45.39 -23.22
CA ILE A 81 -17.12 -44.63 -24.19
C ILE A 81 -16.99 -45.22 -25.60
N ARG A 82 -15.80 -45.68 -26.01
CA ARG A 82 -15.63 -46.35 -27.32
C ARG A 82 -16.40 -47.66 -27.38
N GLN A 83 -16.30 -48.51 -26.36
CA GLN A 83 -17.06 -49.76 -26.31
C GLN A 83 -18.58 -49.53 -26.34
N GLN A 84 -19.06 -48.51 -25.62
CA GLN A 84 -20.48 -48.19 -25.63
C GLN A 84 -20.94 -47.67 -27.01
N LYS A 85 -20.09 -46.91 -27.71
CA LYS A 85 -20.37 -46.45 -29.07
C LYS A 85 -20.43 -47.61 -30.07
N ASP A 86 -19.54 -48.59 -29.96
CA ASP A 86 -19.51 -49.75 -30.85
C ASP A 86 -20.73 -50.67 -30.60
N HIS A 87 -21.14 -50.87 -29.35
CA HIS A 87 -22.35 -51.66 -29.04
C HIS A 87 -23.68 -50.97 -29.41
N THR A 88 -23.69 -49.65 -29.52
CA THR A 88 -24.92 -48.91 -29.89
C THR A 88 -25.10 -48.80 -31.41
N PHE A 89 -24.05 -49.08 -32.21
CA PHE A 89 -24.10 -48.94 -33.67
C PHE A 89 -24.55 -50.22 -34.41
N ASP A 90 -24.53 -51.38 -33.76
CA ASP A 90 -24.95 -52.67 -34.37
C ASP A 90 -26.44 -53.03 -34.12
N ALA A 91 -27.21 -52.17 -33.44
CA ALA A 91 -28.62 -52.39 -33.13
C ALA A 91 -29.55 -51.41 -33.86
N CYS A 92 -29.48 -51.39 -35.19
CA CYS A 92 -30.56 -50.84 -36.03
C CYS A 92 -30.78 -51.74 -37.25
N PRO A 93 -31.78 -52.65 -37.23
CA PRO A 93 -32.31 -53.19 -38.46
C PRO A 93 -33.15 -52.08 -39.12
N GLU A 94 -32.70 -51.72 -40.31
CA GLU A 94 -33.39 -50.93 -41.31
C GLU A 94 -34.72 -51.64 -41.67
N GLN A 95 -35.85 -51.15 -41.14
CA GLN A 95 -37.17 -51.49 -41.69
C GLN A 95 -38.15 -50.33 -41.48
N ILE A 96 -38.16 -49.45 -42.48
CA ILE A 96 -39.22 -48.48 -42.76
C ILE A 96 -40.17 -49.11 -43.78
N VAL A 97 -41.45 -48.74 -43.70
CA VAL A 97 -42.57 -48.96 -44.63
C VAL A 97 -43.44 -50.20 -44.37
N ASN A 98 -44.52 -50.02 -43.59
CA ASN A 98 -45.91 -50.23 -44.06
C ASN A 98 -46.88 -49.99 -42.90
N MET A 99 -47.64 -48.90 -42.96
CA MET A 99 -48.74 -48.61 -42.05
C MET A 99 -50.04 -48.67 -42.86
N PRO A 100 -50.95 -49.64 -42.60
CA PRO A 100 -52.23 -49.69 -43.27
C PRO A 100 -53.25 -48.80 -42.55
N GLU A 101 -53.94 -48.03 -43.38
CA GLU A 101 -55.17 -47.30 -43.16
C GLU A 101 -56.29 -48.27 -42.72
N ALA A 102 -56.83 -48.09 -41.52
CA ALA A 102 -58.01 -48.80 -41.04
C ALA A 102 -59.04 -47.80 -40.51
N ILE A 103 -60.09 -47.63 -41.32
CA ILE A 103 -61.34 -46.95 -41.02
C ILE A 103 -62.25 -47.94 -40.26
N GLY A 104 -62.90 -47.46 -39.20
CA GLY A 104 -63.91 -48.18 -38.40
C GLY A 104 -63.56 -48.10 -36.92
N GLU A 105 -64.40 -47.69 -35.99
CA GLU A 105 -65.86 -47.68 -35.89
C GLU A 105 -66.21 -46.69 -34.76
N LYS A 106 -67.26 -45.88 -34.93
CA LYS A 106 -67.69 -44.89 -33.92
C LYS A 106 -68.38 -45.61 -32.76
N GLU A 107 -67.68 -45.79 -31.65
CA GLU A 107 -68.30 -46.04 -30.34
C GLU A 107 -68.63 -44.71 -29.64
N ALA A 108 -69.85 -44.63 -29.10
CA ALA A 108 -70.40 -43.46 -28.46
C ALA A 108 -69.63 -43.07 -27.17
N PRO A 109 -69.55 -41.77 -26.83
CA PRO A 109 -68.81 -41.31 -25.67
C PRO A 109 -69.53 -41.70 -24.37
N ASN A 110 -68.88 -42.52 -23.55
CA ASN A 110 -69.29 -42.77 -22.17
C ASN A 110 -69.00 -41.50 -21.33
N PRO A 111 -70.00 -40.81 -20.77
CA PRO A 111 -69.79 -39.53 -20.06
C PRO A 111 -69.18 -39.65 -18.65
N ASP A 112 -68.94 -40.85 -18.13
CA ASP A 112 -68.55 -41.06 -16.73
C ASP A 112 -67.04 -41.29 -16.48
N LEU A 113 -66.18 -41.08 -17.47
CA LEU A 113 -64.72 -41.07 -17.29
C LEU A 113 -64.18 -39.63 -17.19
N LEU A 114 -64.62 -38.93 -16.13
CA LEU A 114 -63.96 -37.71 -15.69
C LEU A 114 -62.53 -38.07 -15.24
N HIS A 115 -61.58 -37.83 -16.15
CA HIS A 115 -60.16 -38.06 -16.04
C HIS A 115 -59.60 -37.85 -14.63
N THR A 116 -59.44 -38.93 -13.87
CA THR A 116 -58.40 -38.99 -12.82
C THR A 116 -57.07 -39.15 -13.53
N GLU A 117 -56.58 -38.04 -14.09
CA GLU A 117 -55.28 -37.94 -14.72
C GLU A 117 -54.21 -38.22 -13.64
N LYS A 118 -53.88 -39.52 -13.46
CA LYS A 118 -52.77 -40.01 -12.65
C LYS A 118 -51.49 -39.71 -13.41
N GLY A 119 -51.07 -38.45 -13.39
CA GLY A 119 -49.74 -38.07 -13.84
C GLY A 119 -48.66 -38.92 -13.13
N PRO A 120 -47.59 -39.32 -13.83
CA PRO A 120 -46.53 -40.14 -13.26
C PRO A 120 -45.95 -39.45 -12.02
N LYS A 121 -45.86 -40.18 -10.90
CA LYS A 121 -45.25 -39.69 -9.67
C LYS A 121 -43.74 -39.85 -9.78
N GLU A 122 -43.01 -38.74 -9.83
CA GLU A 122 -41.56 -38.76 -9.89
C GLU A 122 -40.98 -39.03 -8.48
N PRO A 123 -40.14 -40.06 -8.30
CA PRO A 123 -39.54 -40.36 -7.01
C PRO A 123 -38.43 -39.35 -6.68
N VAL A 124 -38.51 -38.64 -5.55
CA VAL A 124 -37.42 -37.78 -5.09
C VAL A 124 -36.54 -38.53 -4.08
N PRO A 125 -35.28 -38.87 -4.43
CA PRO A 125 -34.40 -39.59 -3.54
C PRO A 125 -33.98 -38.71 -2.36
N LEU A 126 -34.08 -39.25 -1.15
CA LEU A 126 -33.52 -38.63 0.04
C LEU A 126 -32.02 -38.91 0.07
N GLY A 127 -31.23 -37.95 -0.43
CA GLY A 127 -29.77 -38.08 -0.46
C GLY A 127 -29.15 -38.28 0.92
N GLU A 128 -27.99 -38.94 0.96
CA GLU A 128 -27.17 -39.10 2.16
C GLU A 128 -26.70 -37.74 2.65
N SER A 129 -27.34 -37.24 3.71
CA SER A 129 -26.99 -35.97 4.33
C SER A 129 -27.34 -35.96 5.81
N THR A 130 -26.56 -35.23 6.59
CA THR A 130 -26.81 -35.01 8.02
C THR A 130 -28.23 -34.52 8.28
N TRP A 131 -28.74 -33.67 7.40
CA TRP A 131 -30.08 -33.08 7.49
C TRP A 131 -31.21 -34.10 7.32
N ASN A 132 -31.00 -35.16 6.53
CA ASN A 132 -31.97 -36.25 6.36
C ASN A 132 -31.93 -37.25 7.52
N ALA A 133 -30.84 -37.31 8.30
CA ALA A 133 -30.73 -38.22 9.44
C ALA A 133 -31.80 -37.98 10.50
N LEU A 134 -32.32 -36.76 10.60
CA LEU A 134 -33.44 -36.41 11.46
C LEU A 134 -34.72 -37.22 11.20
N LEU A 135 -34.91 -37.72 9.99
CA LEU A 135 -36.06 -38.59 9.66
C LEU A 135 -35.91 -40.00 10.22
N VAL A 136 -34.69 -40.39 10.60
CA VAL A 136 -34.35 -41.77 10.99
C VAL A 136 -33.93 -41.88 12.46
N ILE A 137 -33.43 -40.79 13.07
CA ILE A 137 -33.06 -40.73 14.49
C ILE A 137 -34.25 -41.17 15.37
N GLY A 138 -34.02 -42.16 16.25
CA GLY A 138 -35.06 -42.76 17.08
C GLY A 138 -35.94 -43.84 16.41
N LEU A 139 -35.79 -44.09 15.10
CA LEU A 139 -36.54 -45.14 14.38
C LEU A 139 -35.66 -46.29 13.88
N ALA A 140 -34.36 -46.07 13.68
CA ALA A 140 -33.44 -47.06 13.09
C ALA A 140 -33.12 -48.29 13.97
N GLY A 141 -33.73 -48.43 15.16
CA GLY A 141 -33.35 -49.47 16.12
C GLY A 141 -31.87 -49.40 16.53
N ALA A 142 -31.24 -48.23 16.41
CA ALA A 142 -29.86 -47.99 16.77
C ALA A 142 -29.70 -47.92 18.30
N GLY A 143 -28.49 -48.19 18.81
CA GLY A 143 -28.23 -48.09 20.24
C GLY A 143 -28.37 -46.65 20.74
N TRP A 144 -28.52 -46.48 22.05
CA TRP A 144 -28.58 -45.13 22.66
C TRP A 144 -27.29 -44.33 22.37
N PHE A 145 -26.13 -45.00 22.37
CA PHE A 145 -24.84 -44.38 22.04
C PHE A 145 -24.79 -43.89 20.58
N ASP A 146 -25.17 -44.74 19.61
CA ASP A 146 -25.27 -44.34 18.19
C ASP A 146 -26.19 -43.12 18.03
N THR A 147 -27.29 -43.07 18.79
CA THR A 147 -28.27 -41.98 18.76
C THR A 147 -27.68 -40.68 19.30
N ILE A 148 -26.88 -40.73 20.37
CA ILE A 148 -26.16 -39.55 20.90
C ILE A 148 -25.16 -39.05 19.86
N VAL A 149 -24.36 -39.94 19.26
CA VAL A 149 -23.39 -39.57 18.23
C VAL A 149 -24.09 -38.95 17.02
N ALA A 150 -25.14 -39.57 16.49
CA ALA A 150 -25.91 -39.04 15.36
C ALA A 150 -26.52 -37.67 15.67
N SER A 151 -27.05 -37.47 16.88
CA SER A 151 -27.57 -36.18 17.33
C SER A 151 -26.46 -35.13 17.42
N GLY A 152 -25.29 -35.51 17.93
CA GLY A 152 -24.09 -34.67 17.93
C GLY A 152 -23.65 -34.26 16.53
N VAL A 153 -23.66 -35.17 15.56
CA VAL A 153 -23.33 -34.88 14.14
C VAL A 153 -24.32 -33.89 13.53
N VAL A 154 -25.63 -34.06 13.82
CA VAL A 154 -26.68 -33.12 13.37
C VAL A 154 -26.50 -31.71 13.92
N ILE A 155 -25.98 -31.56 15.14
CA ILE A 155 -25.72 -30.24 15.74
C ILE A 155 -24.37 -29.67 15.28
N ALA A 156 -23.32 -30.49 15.23
CA ALA A 156 -21.98 -30.04 14.88
C ALA A 156 -21.86 -29.59 13.42
N SER A 157 -22.59 -30.23 12.49
CA SER A 157 -22.57 -29.88 11.08
C SER A 157 -22.99 -28.43 10.79
N PRO A 158 -24.17 -27.93 11.21
CA PRO A 158 -24.54 -26.52 11.04
C PRO A 158 -23.63 -25.57 11.79
N LEU A 159 -23.18 -25.92 12.99
CA LEU A 159 -22.27 -25.06 13.77
C LEU A 159 -20.95 -24.83 13.06
N MET A 160 -20.39 -25.88 12.46
CA MET A 160 -19.15 -25.80 11.70
C MET A 160 -19.34 -24.97 10.41
N GLN A 161 -20.41 -25.21 9.64
CA GLN A 161 -20.70 -24.37 8.46
C GLN A 161 -20.92 -22.90 8.83
N LEU A 162 -21.61 -22.64 9.94
CA LEU A 162 -21.79 -21.29 10.47
C LEU A 162 -20.46 -20.66 10.89
N ALA A 163 -19.59 -21.40 11.59
CA ALA A 163 -18.27 -20.91 11.98
C ALA A 163 -17.42 -20.54 10.77
N PHE A 164 -17.38 -21.38 9.72
CA PHE A 164 -16.70 -21.03 8.48
C PHE A 164 -17.32 -19.80 7.81
N THR A 165 -18.65 -19.70 7.77
CA THR A 165 -19.34 -18.53 7.20
C THR A 165 -18.98 -17.25 7.95
N ILE A 166 -18.90 -17.29 9.28
CA ILE A 166 -18.45 -16.15 10.10
C ILE A 166 -17.02 -15.77 9.75
N VAL A 167 -16.11 -16.75 9.68
CA VAL A 167 -14.70 -16.52 9.31
C VAL A 167 -14.57 -15.90 7.92
N LEU A 168 -15.39 -16.31 6.94
CA LEU A 168 -15.36 -15.75 5.58
C LEU A 168 -15.78 -14.27 5.53
N VAL A 169 -16.59 -13.80 6.50
CA VAL A 169 -17.10 -12.42 6.54
C VAL A 169 -16.22 -11.51 7.41
N THR A 170 -15.26 -12.06 8.17
CA THR A 170 -14.36 -11.21 8.97
C THR A 170 -13.46 -10.37 8.07
N ARG A 171 -13.17 -9.15 8.52
CA ARG A 171 -12.27 -8.22 7.82
C ARG A 171 -10.87 -8.80 7.64
N ASP A 172 -10.39 -9.55 8.64
CA ASP A 172 -9.08 -10.21 8.57
C ASP A 172 -8.98 -11.18 7.39
N PHE A 173 -10.09 -11.81 6.99
CA PHE A 173 -10.12 -12.78 5.89
C PHE A 173 -10.44 -12.12 4.55
N LEU A 174 -11.35 -11.14 4.53
CA LEU A 174 -11.68 -10.38 3.31
C LEU A 174 -10.53 -9.44 2.88
N GLY A 175 -9.67 -9.05 3.82
CA GLY A 175 -8.62 -8.06 3.63
C GLY A 175 -9.13 -6.63 3.77
N GLU A 176 -8.20 -5.67 3.83
CA GLU A 176 -8.54 -4.25 3.69
C GLU A 176 -9.05 -3.97 2.27
N PRO A 177 -10.06 -3.09 2.11
CA PRO A 177 -10.55 -2.75 0.79
C PRO A 177 -9.43 -2.11 -0.04
N LEU A 178 -9.37 -2.44 -1.33
CA LEU A 178 -8.33 -1.92 -2.24
C LEU A 178 -8.26 -0.38 -2.28
N THR A 179 -9.37 0.30 -1.98
CA THR A 179 -9.42 1.76 -1.85
C THR A 179 -8.50 2.31 -0.76
N ALA A 180 -8.21 1.52 0.28
CA ALA A 180 -7.29 1.90 1.34
C ALA A 180 -5.83 1.99 0.86
N GLU A 181 -5.49 1.35 -0.26
CA GLU A 181 -4.14 1.37 -0.86
C GLU A 181 -3.86 2.63 -1.69
N ILE A 182 -4.89 3.43 -2.02
CA ILE A 182 -4.74 4.67 -2.80
C ILE A 182 -3.89 5.72 -2.05
N GLY A 183 -4.16 5.94 -0.76
CA GLY A 183 -3.40 6.91 0.05
C GLY A 183 -1.92 6.52 0.25
N PRO A 184 -1.60 5.25 0.56
CA PRO A 184 -0.24 4.73 0.50
C PRO A 184 0.43 4.88 -0.87
N ALA A 185 -0.30 4.63 -1.97
CA ALA A 185 0.22 4.81 -3.33
C ALA A 185 0.63 6.26 -3.60
N GLN A 186 -0.23 7.23 -3.23
CA GLN A 186 0.06 8.66 -3.36
C GLN A 186 1.28 9.09 -2.55
N ARG A 187 1.36 8.66 -1.28
CA ARG A 187 2.52 8.98 -0.43
C ARG A 187 3.81 8.36 -0.94
N TRP A 188 3.73 7.13 -1.44
CA TRP A 188 4.87 6.47 -2.07
C TRP A 188 5.30 7.23 -3.33
N ARG A 189 4.35 7.61 -4.19
CA ARG A 189 4.58 8.37 -5.43
C ARG A 189 5.26 9.71 -5.17
N MET A 190 4.77 10.49 -4.19
CA MET A 190 5.33 11.79 -3.83
C MET A 190 6.64 11.73 -3.05
N GLY A 191 6.93 10.59 -2.40
CA GLY A 191 8.12 10.39 -1.59
C GLY A 191 9.15 9.53 -2.30
N ALA A 192 9.14 8.23 -1.99
CA ALA A 192 10.17 7.29 -2.41
C ALA A 192 10.26 7.09 -3.93
N ALA A 193 9.15 7.17 -4.65
CA ALA A 193 9.09 6.78 -6.06
C ALA A 193 9.95 7.66 -6.99
N HIS A 194 10.13 8.93 -6.60
CA HIS A 194 10.96 9.91 -7.31
C HIS A 194 12.19 10.34 -6.51
N ASP A 195 12.50 9.74 -5.37
CA ASP A 195 13.71 10.14 -4.61
C ASP A 195 14.96 9.75 -5.41
N HIS A 196 15.85 10.71 -5.64
CA HIS A 196 17.15 10.50 -6.30
C HIS A 196 17.98 9.36 -5.67
N LYS A 197 17.77 9.04 -4.38
CA LYS A 197 18.43 7.93 -3.69
C LYS A 197 18.06 6.55 -4.23
N HIS A 198 16.98 6.46 -5.00
CA HIS A 198 16.46 5.21 -5.56
C HIS A 198 16.62 5.13 -7.08
N VAL A 199 17.43 6.02 -7.68
CA VAL A 199 17.87 5.88 -9.07
C VAL A 199 18.79 4.68 -9.19
N ASP A 200 18.59 3.88 -10.23
CA ASP A 200 19.42 2.72 -10.49
C ASP A 200 20.67 3.06 -11.33
N LEU A 201 21.50 2.05 -11.60
CA LEU A 201 22.71 2.24 -12.40
C LEU A 201 22.43 2.57 -13.87
N ALA A 202 21.21 2.27 -14.36
CA ALA A 202 20.74 2.63 -15.70
C ALA A 202 20.12 4.04 -15.75
N ASP A 203 20.20 4.80 -14.65
CA ASP A 203 19.64 6.14 -14.52
C ASP A 203 18.13 6.18 -14.76
N THR A 204 17.41 5.13 -14.37
CA THR A 204 15.95 5.04 -14.39
C THR A 204 15.38 5.32 -13.01
N SER A 205 14.20 5.95 -12.95
CA SER A 205 13.51 6.21 -11.69
C SER A 205 12.88 4.93 -11.13
N LEU A 206 12.77 4.85 -9.80
CA LEU A 206 12.14 3.70 -9.14
C LEU A 206 10.70 3.47 -9.62
N VAL A 207 9.97 4.55 -9.88
CA VAL A 207 8.59 4.44 -10.38
C VAL A 207 8.48 3.94 -11.82
N SER A 208 9.36 4.37 -12.71
CA SER A 208 9.40 3.87 -14.10
C SER A 208 9.63 2.36 -14.09
N ARG A 209 10.55 1.88 -13.24
CA ARG A 209 10.79 0.44 -13.05
C ARG A 209 9.58 -0.32 -12.49
N VAL A 210 8.92 0.21 -11.46
CA VAL A 210 7.73 -0.42 -10.85
C VAL A 210 6.56 -0.51 -11.84
N CYS A 211 6.31 0.55 -12.59
CA CYS A 211 5.19 0.63 -13.53
C CYS A 211 5.40 -0.22 -14.79
N ASN A 212 6.65 -0.47 -15.15
CA ASN A 212 7.04 -1.35 -16.25
C ASN A 212 7.44 -2.77 -15.78
N GLY A 213 7.00 -3.19 -14.59
CA GLY A 213 7.07 -4.58 -14.18
C GLY A 213 8.48 -5.12 -13.89
N ASP A 214 9.46 -4.27 -13.56
CA ASP A 214 10.84 -4.71 -13.33
C ASP A 214 10.95 -5.71 -12.16
N SER A 215 11.19 -6.97 -12.49
CA SER A 215 11.33 -8.06 -11.52
C SER A 215 12.65 -8.03 -10.73
N SER A 216 13.63 -7.22 -11.15
CA SER A 216 14.93 -7.09 -10.49
C SER A 216 14.94 -6.12 -9.31
N LEU A 217 13.80 -5.47 -9.05
CA LEU A 217 13.65 -4.54 -7.93
C LEU A 217 13.93 -5.24 -6.59
N ILE A 218 14.82 -4.63 -5.80
CA ILE A 218 15.08 -5.02 -4.40
C ILE A 218 14.21 -4.18 -3.46
N MET A 219 13.85 -2.98 -3.88
CA MET A 219 12.99 -2.04 -3.15
C MET A 219 11.66 -1.88 -3.90
N SER A 220 10.58 -1.68 -3.16
CA SER A 220 9.21 -1.53 -3.70
C SER A 220 8.64 -2.76 -4.40
N ASN A 221 9.10 -3.97 -4.06
CA ASN A 221 8.60 -5.23 -4.62
C ASN A 221 7.09 -5.40 -4.38
N LYS A 222 6.57 -4.92 -3.24
CA LYS A 222 5.12 -4.95 -2.96
C LYS A 222 4.33 -4.12 -3.96
N GLN A 223 4.84 -2.94 -4.34
CA GLN A 223 4.22 -2.06 -5.32
C GLN A 223 4.29 -2.68 -6.71
N ALA A 224 5.45 -3.21 -7.11
CA ALA A 224 5.62 -3.92 -8.38
C ALA A 224 4.69 -5.14 -8.49
N ASP A 225 4.63 -5.98 -7.45
CA ASP A 225 3.73 -7.14 -7.39
C ASP A 225 2.25 -6.74 -7.47
N LEU A 226 1.88 -5.62 -6.84
CA LEU A 226 0.51 -5.11 -6.85
C LEU A 226 0.14 -4.58 -8.23
N ILE A 227 1.01 -3.79 -8.87
CA ILE A 227 0.80 -3.29 -10.24
C ILE A 227 0.76 -4.44 -11.24
N GLY A 228 1.65 -5.43 -11.12
CA GLY A 228 1.60 -6.62 -11.96
C GLY A 228 0.29 -7.39 -11.81
N GLN A 229 -0.26 -7.51 -10.60
CA GLN A 229 -1.57 -8.11 -10.37
C GLN A 229 -2.71 -7.29 -10.98
N VAL A 230 -2.65 -5.95 -10.89
CA VAL A 230 -3.62 -5.04 -11.50
C VAL A 230 -3.59 -5.14 -13.02
N ASN A 231 -2.40 -5.13 -13.63
CA ASN A 231 -2.21 -5.27 -15.08
C ASN A 231 -2.77 -6.63 -15.55
N ALA A 232 -2.44 -7.71 -14.87
CA ALA A 232 -2.95 -9.05 -15.20
C ALA A 232 -4.48 -9.18 -15.03
N TYR A 233 -5.07 -8.52 -14.02
CA TYR A 233 -6.51 -8.55 -13.79
C TYR A 233 -7.26 -7.73 -14.86
N LEU A 234 -6.77 -6.52 -15.14
CA LEU A 234 -7.40 -5.62 -16.11
C LEU A 234 -7.07 -5.97 -17.57
N GLY A 235 -6.05 -6.81 -17.80
CA GLY A 235 -5.57 -7.14 -19.15
C GLY A 235 -4.85 -5.96 -19.80
N LEU A 236 -4.14 -5.17 -19.00
CA LEU A 236 -3.39 -4.00 -19.46
C LEU A 236 -1.97 -4.37 -19.83
N GLU A 237 -1.47 -3.78 -20.90
CA GLU A 237 -0.03 -3.62 -21.08
C GLU A 237 0.53 -2.63 -20.06
N ASP A 238 1.85 -2.66 -19.83
CA ASP A 238 2.47 -1.88 -18.76
C ASP A 238 2.26 -0.37 -18.93
N SER A 239 2.36 0.13 -20.16
CA SER A 239 2.14 1.54 -20.52
C SER A 239 0.67 1.99 -20.53
N GLN A 240 -0.28 1.06 -20.64
CA GLN A 240 -1.70 1.37 -20.75
C GLN A 240 -2.33 1.69 -19.39
N LEU A 241 -2.97 2.85 -19.25
CA LEU A 241 -3.66 3.24 -18.00
C LEU A 241 -5.14 2.84 -17.96
N THR A 242 -5.71 2.45 -19.09
CA THR A 242 -7.14 2.10 -19.22
C THR A 242 -7.31 0.90 -20.14
N PRO A 243 -8.25 -0.02 -19.83
CA PRO A 243 -8.44 -1.22 -20.63
C PRO A 243 -9.20 -0.92 -21.93
N ASP A 244 -8.73 -1.50 -23.03
CA ASP A 244 -9.41 -1.48 -24.33
C ASP A 244 -10.51 -2.57 -24.39
N GLY A 245 -11.48 -2.49 -23.48
CA GLY A 245 -12.66 -3.38 -23.47
C GLY A 245 -12.89 -4.14 -22.17
N LEU A 246 -13.35 -5.39 -22.28
CA LEU A 246 -13.68 -6.23 -21.13
C LEU A 246 -12.41 -6.81 -20.52
N SER A 247 -12.10 -6.40 -19.29
CA SER A 247 -10.98 -6.93 -18.53
C SER A 247 -11.15 -8.44 -18.26
N PRO A 248 -10.12 -9.27 -18.56
CA PRO A 248 -10.21 -10.72 -18.43
C PRO A 248 -10.46 -11.18 -16.98
N GLY A 249 -9.87 -10.48 -16.00
CA GLY A 249 -10.08 -10.73 -14.58
C GLY A 249 -11.52 -10.47 -14.14
N THR A 250 -12.15 -9.41 -14.66
CA THR A 250 -13.55 -9.09 -14.40
C THR A 250 -14.49 -10.14 -15.00
N VAL A 251 -14.26 -10.57 -16.24
CA VAL A 251 -15.04 -11.66 -16.87
C VAL A 251 -14.89 -12.95 -16.06
N LEU A 252 -13.67 -13.32 -15.67
CA LEU A 252 -13.43 -14.50 -14.86
C LEU A 252 -14.11 -14.42 -13.49
N CYS A 253 -14.04 -13.26 -12.83
CA CYS A 253 -14.70 -13.02 -11.54
C CYS A 253 -16.22 -13.25 -11.64
N VAL A 254 -16.87 -12.68 -12.66
CA VAL A 254 -18.29 -12.89 -12.95
C VAL A 254 -18.61 -14.35 -13.22
N LEU A 255 -17.78 -15.06 -14.00
CA LEU A 255 -17.97 -16.50 -14.25
C LEU A 255 -17.84 -17.33 -12.97
N CYS A 256 -16.87 -17.01 -12.10
CA CYS A 256 -16.72 -17.66 -10.79
C CYS A 256 -17.93 -17.42 -9.89
N ILE A 257 -18.44 -16.18 -9.83
CA ILE A 257 -19.65 -15.84 -9.09
C ILE A 257 -20.87 -16.56 -9.66
N PHE A 258 -21.03 -16.57 -10.99
CA PHE A 258 -22.12 -17.28 -11.65
C PHE A 258 -22.08 -18.77 -11.32
N TRP A 259 -20.91 -19.39 -11.42
CA TRP A 259 -20.72 -20.80 -11.07
C TRP A 259 -21.02 -21.08 -9.60
N TRP A 260 -20.60 -20.18 -8.70
CA TRP A 260 -20.92 -20.25 -7.28
C TRP A 260 -22.43 -20.17 -7.02
N CYS A 261 -23.12 -19.23 -7.68
CA CYS A 261 -24.58 -19.11 -7.63
C CYS A 261 -25.27 -20.40 -8.10
N LEU A 262 -24.80 -21.04 -9.18
CA LEU A 262 -25.36 -22.31 -9.67
C LEU A 262 -25.23 -23.44 -8.64
N TYR A 263 -24.08 -23.55 -7.96
CA TYR A 263 -23.90 -24.53 -6.90
C TYR A 263 -24.90 -24.34 -5.77
N LEU A 264 -25.13 -23.09 -5.37
CA LEU A 264 -26.09 -22.79 -4.33
C LEU A 264 -27.54 -22.98 -4.80
N GLY A 265 -27.84 -22.70 -6.07
CA GLY A 265 -29.16 -22.99 -6.64
C GLY A 265 -29.53 -24.45 -6.56
N ARG A 266 -28.58 -25.33 -6.89
CA ARG A 266 -28.74 -26.77 -6.74
C ARG A 266 -29.08 -27.13 -5.29
N GLU A 267 -28.39 -26.51 -4.33
CA GLU A 267 -28.61 -26.77 -2.90
C GLU A 267 -29.97 -26.26 -2.40
N LEU A 268 -30.33 -25.01 -2.73
CA LEU A 268 -31.63 -24.44 -2.37
C LEU A 268 -32.78 -25.24 -2.99
N ARG A 269 -32.65 -25.67 -4.25
CA ARG A 269 -33.63 -26.55 -4.89
C ARG A 269 -33.76 -27.87 -4.14
N SER A 270 -32.65 -28.49 -3.74
CA SER A 270 -32.66 -29.71 -2.93
C SER A 270 -33.40 -29.51 -1.60
N ILE A 271 -33.16 -28.38 -0.92
CA ILE A 271 -33.85 -28.03 0.33
C ILE A 271 -35.35 -27.86 0.09
N LEU A 272 -35.75 -27.08 -0.92
CA LEU A 272 -37.16 -26.83 -1.25
C LEU A 272 -37.89 -28.11 -1.62
N SER A 273 -37.31 -28.96 -2.47
CA SER A 273 -37.89 -30.26 -2.81
C SER A 273 -38.01 -31.18 -1.59
N SER A 274 -37.06 -31.15 -0.65
CA SER A 274 -37.16 -31.94 0.58
C SER A 274 -38.26 -31.45 1.53
N VAL A 275 -38.45 -30.12 1.63
CA VAL A 275 -39.51 -29.50 2.44
C VAL A 275 -40.88 -29.79 1.82
N GLU A 276 -41.01 -29.69 0.50
CA GLU A 276 -42.23 -30.02 -0.22
C GLU A 276 -42.60 -31.49 -0.08
N ALA A 277 -41.64 -32.40 -0.29
CA ALA A 277 -41.87 -33.84 -0.14
C ALA A 277 -42.41 -34.19 1.25
N LEU A 278 -41.91 -33.51 2.30
CA LEU A 278 -42.39 -33.70 3.66
C LEU A 278 -43.77 -33.07 3.91
N TRP A 279 -44.10 -32.00 3.19
CA TRP A 279 -45.37 -31.30 3.33
C TRP A 279 -46.57 -32.21 3.06
N TYR A 280 -46.43 -33.09 2.06
CA TYR A 280 -47.45 -34.05 1.65
C TYR A 280 -47.57 -35.30 2.53
N VAL A 281 -46.64 -35.52 3.48
CA VAL A 281 -46.74 -36.66 4.40
C VAL A 281 -47.86 -36.40 5.43
N PRO A 282 -48.80 -37.33 5.62
CA PRO A 282 -49.92 -37.14 6.54
C PRO A 282 -49.45 -37.04 8.00
N HIS A 283 -50.24 -36.31 8.79
CA HIS A 283 -49.96 -36.09 10.21
C HIS A 283 -50.43 -37.31 11.01
N GLY A 284 -49.57 -37.84 11.89
CA GLY A 284 -49.89 -38.99 12.73
C GLY A 284 -48.74 -39.41 13.64
N PRO A 285 -48.87 -40.52 14.38
CA PRO A 285 -47.71 -41.17 15.02
C PRO A 285 -46.62 -41.43 13.98
N THR A 286 -45.35 -41.32 14.36
CA THR A 286 -44.27 -41.51 13.36
C THR A 286 -44.11 -42.99 13.05
N GLU A 287 -44.46 -43.39 11.83
CA GLU A 287 -44.39 -44.79 11.38
C GLU A 287 -43.53 -44.90 10.12
N LEU A 288 -42.54 -45.80 10.18
CA LEU A 288 -41.62 -46.11 9.08
C LEU A 288 -41.76 -47.60 8.75
N VAL A 289 -42.37 -47.91 7.61
CA VAL A 289 -42.64 -49.29 7.16
C VAL A 289 -41.87 -49.54 5.87
N ASP A 290 -40.94 -50.51 5.89
CA ASP A 290 -40.09 -50.89 4.75
C ASP A 290 -39.41 -49.70 4.04
N GLY A 291 -38.90 -48.76 4.84
CA GLY A 291 -38.24 -47.54 4.35
C GLY A 291 -39.20 -46.46 3.84
N THR A 292 -40.52 -46.66 3.89
CA THR A 292 -41.53 -45.67 3.52
C THR A 292 -42.01 -44.94 4.77
N VAL A 293 -41.94 -43.60 4.76
CA VAL A 293 -42.51 -42.77 5.82
C VAL A 293 -44.02 -42.67 5.60
N LEU A 294 -44.81 -43.36 6.42
CA LEU A 294 -46.27 -43.37 6.28
C LEU A 294 -46.89 -42.13 6.92
N SER A 295 -46.47 -41.79 8.14
CA SER A 295 -46.95 -40.63 8.88
C SER A 295 -45.85 -40.04 9.75
N LEU A 296 -45.96 -38.73 10.03
CA LEU A 296 -44.99 -37.97 10.82
C LEU A 296 -45.68 -37.24 11.96
N SER A 297 -45.04 -37.27 13.14
CA SER A 297 -45.55 -36.53 14.30
C SER A 297 -45.29 -35.03 14.11
N THR A 298 -46.23 -34.21 14.58
CA THR A 298 -46.12 -32.73 14.55
C THR A 298 -44.79 -32.20 15.11
N PRO A 299 -44.28 -32.64 16.29
CA PRO A 299 -43.00 -32.13 16.79
C PRO A 299 -41.83 -32.49 15.87
N ARG A 300 -41.80 -33.70 15.30
CA ARG A 300 -40.73 -34.12 14.39
C ARG A 300 -40.77 -33.37 13.06
N ARG A 301 -41.98 -33.13 12.54
CA ARG A 301 -42.20 -32.31 11.34
C ARG A 301 -41.74 -30.87 11.58
N CYS A 302 -42.13 -30.26 12.70
CA CYS A 302 -41.68 -28.91 13.08
C CYS A 302 -40.16 -28.86 13.20
N PHE A 303 -39.55 -29.82 13.89
CA PHE A 303 -38.09 -29.88 14.04
C PHE A 303 -37.37 -30.04 12.70
N PHE A 304 -37.85 -30.91 11.82
CA PHE A 304 -37.29 -31.05 10.48
C PHE A 304 -37.38 -29.74 9.68
N TYR A 305 -38.52 -29.05 9.71
CA TYR A 305 -38.65 -27.76 9.02
C TYR A 305 -37.72 -26.70 9.60
N SER A 306 -37.60 -26.60 10.92
CA SER A 306 -36.67 -25.66 11.56
C SER A 306 -35.23 -25.93 11.12
N VAL A 307 -34.84 -27.20 11.04
CA VAL A 307 -33.49 -27.61 10.62
C VAL A 307 -33.27 -27.41 9.10
N ARG A 308 -34.29 -27.59 8.27
CA ARG A 308 -34.20 -27.25 6.84
C ARG A 308 -34.14 -25.75 6.60
N LEU A 309 -34.88 -24.97 7.39
CA LEU A 309 -34.84 -23.51 7.33
C LEU A 309 -33.47 -22.98 7.79
N SER A 310 -32.87 -23.56 8.83
CA SER A 310 -31.52 -23.18 9.24
C SER A 310 -30.48 -23.54 8.18
N LYS A 311 -30.60 -24.69 7.49
CA LYS A 311 -29.75 -25.03 6.34
C LYS A 311 -29.88 -23.98 5.24
N ALA A 312 -31.11 -23.59 4.89
CA ALA A 312 -31.35 -22.56 3.86
C ALA A 312 -30.75 -21.21 4.28
N ALA A 313 -30.91 -20.81 5.54
CA ALA A 313 -30.35 -19.57 6.07
C ALA A 313 -28.81 -19.56 6.03
N ILE A 314 -28.15 -20.63 6.50
CA ILE A 314 -26.70 -20.78 6.44
C ILE A 314 -26.22 -20.76 4.98
N SER A 315 -26.93 -21.45 4.08
CA SER A 315 -26.62 -21.48 2.64
C SER A 315 -26.71 -20.08 2.02
N CYS A 316 -27.74 -19.30 2.35
CA CYS A 316 -27.87 -17.91 1.91
C CYS A 316 -26.78 -16.99 2.50
N MET A 317 -26.41 -17.16 3.78
CA MET A 317 -25.30 -16.41 4.37
C MET A 317 -23.97 -16.75 3.67
N LEU A 318 -23.75 -18.04 3.37
CA LEU A 318 -22.58 -18.50 2.64
C LEU A 318 -22.57 -17.98 1.19
N LEU A 319 -23.73 -17.78 0.55
CA LEU A 319 -23.83 -17.10 -0.75
C LEU A 319 -23.17 -15.73 -0.68
N VAL A 320 -23.64 -14.90 0.25
CA VAL A 320 -23.22 -13.51 0.40
C VAL A 320 -21.75 -13.46 0.78
N ALA A 321 -21.33 -14.28 1.75
CA ALA A 321 -19.93 -14.39 2.15
C ALA A 321 -19.02 -14.81 0.98
N GLY A 322 -19.43 -15.82 0.21
CA GLY A 322 -18.69 -16.31 -0.95
C GLY A 322 -18.60 -15.28 -2.07
N ILE A 323 -19.69 -14.55 -2.36
CA ILE A 323 -19.68 -13.46 -3.34
C ILE A 323 -18.72 -12.35 -2.90
N LEU A 324 -18.80 -11.91 -1.64
CA LEU A 324 -17.91 -10.87 -1.11
C LEU A 324 -16.44 -11.31 -1.16
N TRP A 325 -16.15 -12.57 -0.82
CA TRP A 325 -14.79 -13.10 -0.82
C TRP A 325 -14.22 -13.27 -2.24
N ILE A 326 -15.02 -13.75 -3.20
CA ILE A 326 -14.59 -13.80 -4.61
C ILE A 326 -14.38 -12.38 -5.14
N ALA A 327 -15.30 -11.45 -4.85
CA ALA A 327 -15.22 -10.09 -5.35
C ALA A 327 -14.09 -9.26 -4.71
N SER A 328 -13.61 -9.58 -3.50
CA SER A 328 -12.46 -8.88 -2.90
C SER A 328 -11.11 -9.36 -3.42
N THR A 329 -11.09 -10.42 -4.23
CA THR A 329 -9.83 -11.04 -4.68
C THR A 329 -9.30 -10.36 -5.93
N THR A 330 -8.12 -9.75 -5.83
CA THR A 330 -7.45 -9.03 -6.93
C THR A 330 -6.65 -9.93 -7.86
N SER A 331 -6.22 -11.11 -7.39
CA SER A 331 -5.40 -12.03 -8.16
C SER A 331 -6.24 -13.06 -8.93
N VAL A 332 -6.07 -13.09 -10.25
CA VAL A 332 -6.76 -14.03 -11.17
C VAL A 332 -6.60 -15.49 -10.74
N ARG A 333 -5.38 -15.90 -10.36
CA ARG A 333 -5.10 -17.27 -9.88
C ARG A 333 -5.86 -17.59 -8.58
N ARG A 334 -5.99 -16.62 -7.68
CA ARG A 334 -6.67 -16.81 -6.40
C ARG A 334 -8.20 -16.88 -6.57
N LEU A 335 -8.77 -16.18 -7.56
CA LEU A 335 -10.22 -16.25 -7.86
C LEU A 335 -10.69 -17.69 -8.10
N MET A 336 -10.00 -18.41 -8.98
CA MET A 336 -10.34 -19.82 -9.28
C MET A 336 -10.19 -20.71 -8.04
N LEU A 337 -9.12 -20.51 -7.27
CA LEU A 337 -8.89 -21.27 -6.04
C LEU A 337 -10.00 -21.03 -5.03
N HIS A 338 -10.42 -19.78 -4.82
CA HIS A 338 -11.48 -19.43 -3.88
C HIS A 338 -12.83 -20.02 -4.32
N ALA A 339 -13.16 -20.01 -5.61
CA ALA A 339 -14.38 -20.64 -6.12
C ALA A 339 -14.43 -22.16 -5.83
N VAL A 340 -13.31 -22.86 -5.99
CA VAL A 340 -13.20 -24.30 -5.67
C VAL A 340 -13.32 -24.55 -4.16
N VAL A 341 -12.68 -23.71 -3.33
CA VAL A 341 -12.78 -23.83 -1.87
C VAL A 341 -14.21 -23.62 -1.39
N LEU A 342 -14.93 -22.63 -1.94
CA LEU A 342 -16.33 -22.38 -1.60
C LEU A 342 -17.24 -23.58 -1.90
N LYS A 343 -17.03 -24.25 -3.04
CA LYS A 343 -17.73 -25.51 -3.35
C LYS A 343 -17.48 -26.56 -2.27
N ASN A 344 -16.22 -26.76 -1.85
CA ASN A 344 -15.88 -27.74 -0.82
C ASN A 344 -16.51 -27.39 0.54
N LEU A 345 -16.62 -26.09 0.87
CA LEU A 345 -17.30 -25.65 2.10
C LEU A 345 -18.80 -25.96 2.09
N LEU A 346 -19.44 -25.89 0.92
CA LEU A 346 -20.84 -26.29 0.76
C LEU A 346 -21.03 -27.80 0.99
N GLU A 347 -20.12 -28.63 0.47
CA GLU A 347 -20.17 -30.11 0.57
C GLU A 347 -19.66 -30.65 1.92
N LEU A 348 -19.22 -29.77 2.81
CA LEU A 348 -18.59 -30.12 4.07
C LEU A 348 -19.54 -30.87 5.02
N ASP A 349 -20.84 -30.57 4.98
CA ASP A 349 -21.86 -31.33 5.74
C ASP A 349 -21.97 -32.79 5.30
N THR A 350 -21.77 -33.05 4.01
CA THR A 350 -21.85 -34.37 3.39
C THR A 350 -20.59 -35.18 3.70
N ILE A 351 -19.41 -34.53 3.68
CA ILE A 351 -18.15 -35.14 4.13
C ILE A 351 -18.24 -35.47 5.63
N PHE A 352 -18.74 -34.53 6.44
CA PHE A 352 -18.90 -34.71 7.87
C PHE A 352 -19.89 -35.83 8.20
N TYR A 353 -20.98 -35.93 7.43
CA TYR A 353 -21.92 -37.06 7.49
C TYR A 353 -21.20 -38.39 7.24
N GLY A 354 -20.48 -38.52 6.13
CA GLY A 354 -19.82 -39.77 5.74
C GLY A 354 -18.77 -40.22 6.76
N ALA A 355 -18.06 -39.27 7.38
CA ALA A 355 -17.02 -39.54 8.36
C ALA A 355 -17.55 -39.94 9.74
N PHE A 356 -18.57 -39.25 10.25
CA PHE A 356 -18.98 -39.35 11.67
C PHE A 356 -20.34 -40.01 11.91
N MET A 357 -21.20 -40.13 10.89
CA MET A 357 -22.52 -40.74 11.07
C MET A 357 -22.38 -42.26 11.29
N PRO A 358 -22.96 -42.85 12.36
CA PRO A 358 -22.89 -44.29 12.59
C PRO A 358 -23.47 -45.10 11.43
N MET A 359 -22.81 -46.22 11.08
CA MET A 359 -23.18 -47.07 9.93
C MET A 359 -24.65 -47.49 9.93
N LYS A 360 -25.27 -47.73 11.09
CA LYS A 360 -26.70 -48.07 11.18
C LYS A 360 -27.60 -46.97 10.65
N PHE A 361 -27.28 -45.70 10.93
CA PHE A 361 -28.02 -44.57 10.38
C PHE A 361 -27.76 -44.40 8.88
N GLN A 362 -26.53 -44.62 8.42
CA GLN A 362 -26.22 -44.62 6.98
C GLN A 362 -27.01 -45.67 6.21
N VAL A 363 -27.03 -46.91 6.71
CA VAL A 363 -27.82 -48.01 6.12
C VAL A 363 -29.31 -47.71 6.17
N SER A 364 -29.82 -47.17 7.28
CA SER A 364 -31.24 -46.83 7.40
C SER A 364 -31.66 -45.67 6.49
N ILE A 365 -30.80 -44.67 6.26
CA ILE A 365 -31.04 -43.61 5.27
C ILE A 365 -31.02 -44.19 3.85
N LYS A 366 -30.04 -45.05 3.52
CA LYS A 366 -29.97 -45.74 2.22
C LYS A 366 -31.20 -46.61 1.92
N LYS A 367 -31.85 -47.12 2.96
CA LYS A 367 -33.10 -47.90 2.87
C LYS A 367 -34.35 -47.04 2.73
N LEU A 368 -34.28 -45.72 2.92
CA LEU A 368 -35.44 -44.86 2.74
C LEU A 368 -35.86 -44.86 1.28
N LYS A 369 -37.12 -45.24 1.04
CA LYS A 369 -37.70 -45.17 -0.30
C LYS A 369 -37.91 -43.69 -0.67
N PRO A 370 -37.68 -43.32 -1.94
CA PRO A 370 -37.96 -41.97 -2.42
C PRO A 370 -39.39 -41.53 -2.08
N LEU A 371 -39.54 -40.29 -1.64
CA LEU A 371 -40.87 -39.73 -1.39
C LEU A 371 -41.49 -39.38 -2.75
N HIS A 372 -42.73 -39.81 -2.94
CA HIS A 372 -43.48 -39.58 -4.17
C HIS A 372 -44.42 -38.40 -3.95
N PHE A 373 -44.21 -37.30 -4.67
CA PHE A 373 -45.18 -36.20 -4.73
C PHE A 373 -45.60 -35.94 -6.17
N ARG A 374 -46.74 -35.24 -6.32
CA ARG A 374 -47.28 -34.89 -7.63
C ARG A 374 -46.68 -33.55 -8.04
N ASN A 375 -45.58 -33.59 -8.78
CA ASN A 375 -44.98 -32.37 -9.29
C ASN A 375 -45.90 -31.76 -10.36
N SER A 376 -46.40 -30.55 -10.12
CA SER A 376 -47.19 -29.84 -11.13
C SER A 376 -46.23 -29.16 -12.10
N VAL A 377 -46.43 -29.36 -13.41
CA VAL A 377 -45.62 -28.71 -14.45
C VAL A 377 -45.57 -27.20 -14.23
N TRP A 378 -46.72 -26.59 -13.92
CA TRP A 378 -46.82 -25.14 -13.70
C TRP A 378 -45.98 -24.66 -12.51
N ARG A 379 -45.94 -25.45 -11.44
CA ARG A 379 -45.11 -25.17 -10.26
C ARG A 379 -43.63 -25.24 -10.60
N SER A 380 -43.19 -26.30 -11.28
CA SER A 380 -41.79 -26.45 -11.67
C SER A 380 -41.31 -25.31 -12.56
N GLN A 381 -42.19 -24.80 -13.45
CA GLN A 381 -41.91 -23.62 -14.28
C GLN A 381 -41.76 -22.35 -13.44
N ILE A 382 -42.64 -22.11 -12.47
CA ILE A 382 -42.54 -20.95 -11.57
C ILE A 382 -41.27 -21.03 -10.71
N GLU A 383 -40.95 -22.19 -10.15
CA GLU A 383 -39.73 -22.38 -9.37
C GLU A 383 -38.48 -22.12 -10.21
N CYS A 384 -38.43 -22.65 -11.44
CA CYS A 384 -37.33 -22.40 -12.37
C CYS A 384 -37.21 -20.90 -12.69
N PHE A 385 -38.33 -20.25 -13.01
CA PHE A 385 -38.37 -18.82 -13.29
C PHE A 385 -37.91 -17.97 -12.10
N LEU A 386 -38.39 -18.26 -10.88
CA LEU A 386 -37.99 -17.55 -9.66
C LEU A 386 -36.50 -17.73 -9.35
N VAL A 387 -35.96 -18.93 -9.55
CA VAL A 387 -34.52 -19.20 -9.38
C VAL A 387 -33.70 -18.44 -10.42
N VAL A 388 -34.12 -18.44 -11.69
CA VAL A 388 -33.44 -17.68 -12.75
C VAL A 388 -33.52 -16.17 -12.48
N LEU A 389 -34.67 -15.66 -12.03
CA LEU A 389 -34.84 -14.25 -11.67
C LEU A 389 -33.95 -13.86 -10.48
N LEU A 390 -33.91 -14.69 -9.44
CA LEU A 390 -33.05 -14.50 -8.28
C LEU A 390 -31.58 -14.43 -8.70
N PHE A 391 -31.14 -15.31 -9.61
CA PHE A 391 -29.78 -15.27 -10.13
C PHE A 391 -29.50 -14.08 -11.02
N ALA A 392 -30.41 -13.70 -11.90
CA ALA A 392 -30.26 -12.50 -12.70
C ALA A 392 -30.08 -11.25 -11.81
N VAL A 393 -30.92 -11.12 -10.78
CA VAL A 393 -30.82 -10.03 -9.80
C VAL A 393 -29.49 -10.11 -9.03
N ALA A 394 -29.10 -11.27 -8.52
CA ALA A 394 -27.84 -11.45 -7.79
C ALA A 394 -26.62 -11.10 -8.65
N MET A 395 -26.61 -11.51 -9.94
CA MET A 395 -25.54 -11.20 -10.89
C MET A 395 -25.47 -9.71 -11.21
N ILE A 396 -26.61 -9.06 -11.49
CA ILE A 396 -26.67 -7.62 -11.76
C ILE A 396 -26.22 -6.80 -10.55
N LEU A 397 -26.69 -7.16 -9.35
CA LEU A 397 -26.29 -6.51 -8.11
C LEU A 397 -24.80 -6.70 -7.84
N THR A 398 -24.27 -7.92 -8.00
CA THR A 398 -22.85 -8.20 -7.78
C THR A 398 -21.96 -7.45 -8.79
N TRP A 399 -22.37 -7.42 -10.06
CA TRP A 399 -21.68 -6.65 -11.09
C TRP A 399 -21.63 -5.16 -10.73
N SER A 400 -22.79 -4.56 -10.46
CA SER A 400 -22.91 -3.12 -10.25
C SER A 400 -22.31 -2.64 -8.93
N GLN A 401 -22.40 -3.44 -7.86
CA GLN A 401 -21.99 -3.02 -6.50
C GLN A 401 -20.59 -3.47 -6.11
N LEU A 402 -20.07 -4.56 -6.70
CA LEU A 402 -18.81 -5.16 -6.25
C LEU A 402 -17.77 -5.18 -7.38
N VAL A 403 -18.10 -5.79 -8.52
CA VAL A 403 -17.11 -6.05 -9.58
C VAL A 403 -16.74 -4.80 -10.36
N ALA A 404 -17.71 -3.99 -10.80
CA ALA A 404 -17.42 -2.77 -11.55
C ALA A 404 -16.66 -1.73 -10.70
N PRO A 405 -17.06 -1.44 -9.43
CA PRO A 405 -16.28 -0.55 -8.56
C PRO A 405 -14.87 -1.04 -8.27
N LEU A 406 -14.65 -2.38 -8.17
CA LEU A 406 -13.31 -2.93 -8.01
C LEU A 406 -12.43 -2.62 -9.22
N SER A 407 -12.94 -2.82 -10.45
CA SER A 407 -12.20 -2.49 -11.68
C SER A 407 -11.82 -1.01 -11.73
N THR A 408 -12.78 -0.12 -11.46
CA THR A 408 -12.51 1.33 -11.41
C THR A 408 -11.51 1.68 -10.30
N THR A 409 -11.55 1.00 -9.15
CA THR A 409 -10.58 1.20 -8.07
C THR A 409 -9.19 0.75 -8.48
N MET A 410 -9.05 -0.37 -9.19
CA MET A 410 -7.78 -0.84 -9.74
C MET A 410 -7.21 0.13 -10.79
N GLU A 411 -8.06 0.66 -11.68
CA GLU A 411 -7.67 1.67 -12.66
C GLU A 411 -7.18 2.95 -11.98
N ASN A 412 -7.92 3.44 -10.98
CA ASN A 412 -7.51 4.60 -10.20
C ASN A 412 -6.20 4.33 -9.47
N LEU A 413 -6.05 3.16 -8.83
CA LEU A 413 -4.82 2.76 -8.17
C LEU A 413 -3.63 2.76 -9.13
N LYS A 414 -3.78 2.17 -10.33
CA LYS A 414 -2.73 2.21 -11.36
C LYS A 414 -2.42 3.64 -11.79
N ARG A 415 -3.42 4.51 -11.94
CA ARG A 415 -3.20 5.93 -12.25
C ARG A 415 -2.42 6.65 -11.16
N GLU A 416 -2.70 6.40 -9.89
CA GLU A 416 -1.95 7.04 -8.79
C GLU A 416 -0.47 6.60 -8.76
N TYR A 417 -0.19 5.34 -9.11
CA TYR A 417 1.17 4.84 -9.23
C TYR A 417 1.87 5.31 -10.50
N CYS A 418 1.20 5.26 -11.65
CA CYS A 418 1.82 5.25 -12.97
C CYS A 418 1.35 6.35 -13.93
N ALA A 419 0.37 7.19 -13.57
CA ALA A 419 0.01 8.31 -14.43
C ALA A 419 1.07 9.42 -14.40
N GLY A 420 1.06 10.24 -15.46
CA GLY A 420 1.96 11.38 -15.60
C GLY A 420 3.39 10.96 -15.98
N ASN A 421 4.33 11.90 -15.82
CA ASN A 421 5.73 11.62 -16.10
C ASN A 421 6.29 10.65 -15.03
N GLN A 422 6.88 9.55 -15.46
CA GLN A 422 7.56 8.61 -14.56
C GLN A 422 9.07 8.85 -14.56
N ASP A 423 9.59 9.53 -15.57
CA ASP A 423 11.01 9.54 -15.91
C ASP A 423 11.69 10.80 -15.36
N PHE A 424 11.58 11.00 -14.05
CA PHE A 424 12.34 12.02 -13.33
C PHE A 424 12.57 11.62 -11.88
N VAL A 425 13.55 12.28 -11.26
CA VAL A 425 13.79 12.23 -9.81
C VAL A 425 13.95 13.62 -9.22
N VAL A 426 13.73 13.69 -7.92
CA VAL A 426 13.80 14.88 -7.09
C VAL A 426 14.83 14.64 -5.99
N GLY A 427 15.73 15.60 -5.84
CA GLY A 427 16.58 15.75 -4.66
C GLY A 427 16.26 17.06 -3.96
N ILE A 428 16.52 17.14 -2.66
CA ILE A 428 16.48 18.41 -1.93
C ILE A 428 17.93 18.81 -1.71
N ASN A 429 18.27 20.06 -2.01
CA ASN A 429 19.52 20.63 -1.53
C ASN A 429 19.33 20.94 -0.03
N ASP A 430 20.07 20.27 0.83
CA ASP A 430 19.92 20.38 2.29
C ASP A 430 20.28 21.77 2.84
N HIS A 431 21.08 22.56 2.11
CA HIS A 431 21.49 23.92 2.50
C HIS A 431 20.50 24.99 2.04
N HIS A 432 19.90 24.81 0.86
CA HIS A 432 18.97 25.77 0.28
C HIS A 432 17.50 25.41 0.53
N GLY A 433 17.19 24.16 0.88
CA GLY A 433 15.80 23.68 0.93
C GLY A 433 15.10 23.67 -0.43
N VAL A 434 15.85 23.82 -1.53
CA VAL A 434 15.32 23.85 -2.89
C VAL A 434 15.24 22.43 -3.45
N ALA A 435 14.08 22.06 -3.98
CA ALA A 435 13.91 20.83 -4.74
C ALA A 435 14.57 20.97 -6.11
N VAL A 436 15.54 20.09 -6.38
CA VAL A 436 16.23 19.98 -7.67
C VAL A 436 15.65 18.77 -8.40
N VAL A 437 15.18 18.98 -9.62
CA VAL A 437 14.58 17.92 -10.44
C VAL A 437 15.52 17.56 -11.57
N ARG A 438 15.69 16.26 -11.79
CA ARG A 438 16.50 15.71 -12.86
C ARG A 438 15.66 14.69 -13.67
N PRO A 439 15.57 14.80 -14.99
CA PRO A 439 14.94 13.77 -15.81
C PRO A 439 15.76 12.48 -15.76
N THR A 440 15.09 11.33 -15.76
CA THR A 440 15.69 9.99 -15.83
C THR A 440 15.40 9.34 -17.18
N VAL A 441 16.05 8.22 -17.45
CA VAL A 441 15.77 7.39 -18.62
C VAL A 441 14.48 6.60 -18.40
N HIS A 442 13.71 6.40 -19.47
CA HIS A 442 12.54 5.52 -19.45
C HIS A 442 12.98 4.07 -19.30
N PHE A 443 12.37 3.34 -18.37
CA PHE A 443 12.67 1.94 -18.20
C PHE A 443 12.10 1.12 -19.37
N SER A 444 12.92 0.28 -19.98
CA SER A 444 12.50 -0.72 -20.98
C SER A 444 13.26 -2.03 -20.74
N GLU A 445 12.55 -3.15 -20.72
CA GLU A 445 13.11 -4.49 -20.44
C GLU A 445 14.13 -4.92 -21.51
N ASP A 446 14.02 -4.37 -22.73
CA ASP A 446 14.90 -4.67 -23.86
C ASP A 446 16.26 -3.96 -23.79
N LEU A 447 16.45 -3.03 -22.84
CA LEU A 447 17.70 -2.32 -22.63
C LEU A 447 18.70 -3.20 -21.85
N LEU A 448 19.25 -4.23 -22.52
CA LEU A 448 20.49 -4.89 -22.10
C LEU A 448 21.61 -3.84 -21.91
N PRO A 449 22.49 -3.98 -20.90
CA PRO A 449 23.34 -2.90 -20.38
C PRO A 449 24.56 -2.54 -21.24
N GLY A 450 24.50 -2.77 -22.55
CA GLY A 450 25.57 -2.47 -23.49
C GLY A 450 25.28 -1.19 -24.24
N PHE A 451 25.96 -0.09 -23.85
CA PHE A 451 26.01 1.21 -24.55
C PHE A 451 24.97 2.26 -24.11
N VAL A 452 25.20 2.88 -22.93
CA VAL A 452 24.66 4.18 -22.42
C VAL A 452 24.69 5.33 -23.45
N ALA A 453 25.26 5.13 -24.63
CA ALA A 453 26.27 6.04 -25.10
C ALA A 453 26.05 6.50 -26.54
N GLN A 454 24.85 6.47 -27.11
CA GLN A 454 24.76 7.05 -28.45
C GLN A 454 23.55 7.90 -28.82
N GLU A 455 22.31 7.64 -28.38
CA GLU A 455 21.19 8.13 -29.20
C GLU A 455 19.98 8.78 -28.51
N VAL A 456 19.95 9.01 -27.19
CA VAL A 456 19.02 10.04 -26.63
C VAL A 456 19.57 11.47 -26.84
N HIS A 457 20.63 11.54 -27.65
CA HIS A 457 20.85 12.52 -28.72
C HIS A 457 19.56 13.14 -29.31
N GLU A 458 18.41 12.46 -29.25
CA GLU A 458 17.08 13.05 -29.39
C GLU A 458 16.49 13.66 -28.10
N TYR A 459 17.27 14.55 -27.50
CA TYR A 459 16.81 15.81 -26.89
C TYR A 459 15.88 16.64 -27.81
N ALA A 460 15.47 16.10 -28.95
CA ALA A 460 15.21 16.80 -30.17
C ALA A 460 13.70 16.88 -30.43
N LEU A 461 13.03 17.88 -29.85
CA LEU A 461 11.81 18.53 -30.36
C LEU A 461 10.45 18.22 -29.66
N ALA A 462 10.13 18.88 -28.53
CA ALA A 462 8.78 19.47 -28.29
C ALA A 462 8.74 20.40 -27.05
N SER A 463 7.98 21.50 -27.16
CA SER A 463 8.18 22.78 -26.44
C SER A 463 7.47 23.01 -25.07
N PRO A 464 7.90 24.03 -24.30
CA PRO A 464 7.68 24.21 -22.87
C PRO A 464 6.71 25.36 -22.52
N SER A 465 5.77 25.15 -21.59
CA SER A 465 5.08 26.28 -20.94
C SER A 465 4.55 25.90 -19.56
N ARG A 466 5.40 26.10 -18.53
CA ARG A 466 5.14 26.30 -17.07
C ARG A 466 6.23 25.61 -16.22
N GLN A 467 7.42 26.22 -16.15
CA GLN A 467 8.57 25.73 -15.35
C GLN A 467 9.18 26.81 -14.45
N SER A 468 8.39 27.74 -13.88
CA SER A 468 8.95 28.89 -13.15
C SER A 468 9.37 28.62 -11.70
N GLN A 469 9.34 27.37 -11.21
CA GLN A 469 9.61 27.04 -9.79
C GLN A 469 10.63 25.93 -9.55
N LEU A 470 11.23 25.34 -10.59
CA LEU A 470 12.15 24.20 -10.43
C LEU A 470 13.49 24.51 -11.10
N LEU A 471 14.59 24.26 -10.38
CA LEU A 471 15.94 24.30 -10.96
C LEU A 471 16.19 22.96 -11.67
N VAL A 472 16.00 22.94 -12.98
CA VAL A 472 16.23 21.75 -13.82
C VAL A 472 17.71 21.74 -14.23
N VAL A 473 18.41 20.67 -13.86
CA VAL A 473 19.84 20.49 -14.16
C VAL A 473 20.03 19.26 -15.03
N ASN A 474 20.67 19.43 -16.18
CA ASN A 474 20.71 18.41 -17.23
C ASN A 474 21.86 17.39 -17.09
N ASN A 475 22.87 17.67 -16.25
CA ASN A 475 24.06 16.83 -16.08
C ASN A 475 24.12 16.29 -14.65
N ILE A 476 24.43 15.00 -14.47
CA ILE A 476 24.58 14.37 -13.14
C ILE A 476 25.64 15.06 -12.28
N ARG A 477 26.74 15.52 -12.87
CA ARG A 477 27.79 16.26 -12.13
C ARG A 477 27.28 17.61 -11.66
N ASP A 478 26.44 18.25 -12.46
CA ASP A 478 25.88 19.55 -12.14
C ASP A 478 24.77 19.37 -11.12
N PHE A 479 23.97 18.31 -11.22
CA PHE A 479 22.98 17.93 -10.21
C PHE A 479 23.65 17.67 -8.86
N GLU A 480 24.69 16.83 -8.79
CA GLU A 480 25.39 16.56 -7.54
C GLU A 480 26.09 17.81 -7.00
N ARG A 481 26.72 18.60 -7.88
CA ARG A 481 27.32 19.88 -7.50
C ARG A 481 26.28 20.82 -6.92
N THR A 482 25.16 21.04 -7.61
CA THR A 482 24.07 21.93 -7.16
C THR A 482 23.36 21.38 -5.93
N ARG A 483 23.27 20.06 -5.74
CA ARG A 483 22.69 19.42 -4.55
C ARG A 483 23.58 19.60 -3.32
N LEU A 484 24.89 19.50 -3.51
CA LEU A 484 25.90 19.62 -2.46
C LEU A 484 26.43 21.06 -2.29
N GLU A 485 26.01 21.99 -3.15
CA GLU A 485 26.45 23.38 -3.10
C GLU A 485 25.94 24.02 -1.80
N THR A 486 26.88 24.54 -1.02
CA THR A 486 26.57 25.27 0.20
C THR A 486 26.13 26.70 -0.11
N VAL A 487 25.40 27.32 0.81
CA VAL A 487 25.04 28.74 0.72
C VAL A 487 26.30 29.61 0.56
N ALA A 488 27.36 29.31 1.33
CA ALA A 488 28.65 30.00 1.26
C ALA A 488 29.26 29.97 -0.15
N THR A 489 29.19 28.82 -0.84
CA THR A 489 29.71 28.70 -2.21
C THR A 489 28.84 29.49 -3.18
N SER A 490 27.52 29.44 -3.02
CA SER A 490 26.58 30.18 -3.87
C SER A 490 26.76 31.69 -3.76
N THR A 491 27.07 32.21 -2.56
CA THR A 491 27.26 33.64 -2.30
C THR A 491 28.60 34.21 -2.82
N THR A 492 29.54 33.36 -3.26
CA THR A 492 30.77 33.81 -3.95
C THR A 492 30.52 34.21 -5.41
N GLN A 493 29.37 33.84 -5.99
CA GLN A 493 29.05 34.17 -7.37
C GLN A 493 28.86 35.70 -7.50
N SER A 494 29.24 36.26 -8.64
CA SER A 494 29.20 37.71 -8.91
C SER A 494 27.77 38.20 -9.13
N LEU A 495 26.94 38.13 -8.10
CA LEU A 495 25.60 38.71 -8.05
C LEU A 495 25.68 40.11 -7.44
N GLN A 496 25.05 41.08 -8.11
CA GLN A 496 24.90 42.43 -7.61
C GLN A 496 24.26 42.41 -6.22
N CYS A 497 24.69 43.33 -5.36
CA CYS A 497 24.11 43.47 -4.04
C CYS A 497 22.74 44.14 -4.09
N GLU A 498 21.73 43.40 -4.52
CA GLU A 498 20.34 43.86 -4.53
C GLU A 498 19.40 42.75 -4.04
N ASP A 499 18.22 43.18 -3.57
CA ASP A 499 17.14 42.27 -3.23
C ASP A 499 16.46 41.71 -4.49
N PHE A 500 16.17 40.40 -4.47
CA PHE A 500 15.72 39.65 -5.64
C PHE A 500 14.28 40.01 -6.06
N ASP A 501 13.48 40.61 -5.18
CA ASP A 501 12.13 41.11 -5.53
C ASP A 501 12.16 42.17 -6.63
N LYS A 502 13.21 42.99 -6.70
CA LYS A 502 13.40 43.98 -7.77
C LYS A 502 13.39 43.32 -9.15
N TRP A 503 14.05 42.18 -9.27
CA TRP A 503 14.15 41.45 -10.53
C TRP A 503 12.89 40.65 -10.84
N PHE A 504 12.37 39.88 -9.87
CA PHE A 504 11.29 38.92 -10.13
C PHE A 504 9.87 39.48 -9.99
N LEU A 505 9.65 40.52 -9.19
CA LEU A 505 8.33 41.15 -9.03
C LEU A 505 8.17 42.43 -9.85
N TRP A 506 9.23 43.23 -9.96
CA TRP A 506 9.17 44.54 -10.63
C TRP A 506 9.82 44.56 -12.00
N GLY A 507 10.58 43.53 -12.38
CA GLY A 507 11.29 43.48 -13.65
C GLY A 507 12.29 44.63 -13.82
N GLN A 508 12.79 45.18 -12.71
CA GLN A 508 13.77 46.27 -12.70
C GLN A 508 15.17 45.69 -12.46
N GLY A 509 16.14 46.01 -13.33
CA GLY A 509 17.54 45.60 -13.19
C GLY A 509 18.12 44.96 -14.45
N ASP A 510 19.43 44.68 -14.43
CA ASP A 510 20.06 43.84 -15.44
C ASP A 510 19.47 42.43 -15.41
N ALA A 511 19.38 41.77 -16.56
CA ALA A 511 18.78 40.44 -16.66
C ALA A 511 19.57 39.41 -15.84
N ILE A 512 19.06 39.06 -14.66
CA ILE A 512 19.62 37.96 -13.88
C ILE A 512 19.19 36.63 -14.47
N PRO A 513 20.08 35.62 -14.49
CA PRO A 513 19.73 34.33 -15.03
C PRO A 513 18.50 33.75 -14.33
N ASP A 514 17.50 33.30 -15.10
CA ASP A 514 16.26 32.66 -14.62
C ASP A 514 16.52 31.53 -13.59
N ARG A 515 17.73 30.98 -13.59
CA ARG A 515 18.23 29.99 -12.63
C ARG A 515 18.08 30.42 -11.16
N TYR A 516 17.97 31.73 -10.86
CA TYR A 516 17.86 32.22 -9.48
C TYR A 516 16.41 32.35 -8.97
N ALA A 517 15.42 32.30 -9.85
CA ALA A 517 14.00 32.38 -9.46
C ALA A 517 13.58 31.28 -8.45
N PRO A 518 14.02 30.02 -8.56
CA PRO A 518 13.66 28.98 -7.59
C PRO A 518 14.12 29.29 -6.16
N TYR A 519 15.26 29.96 -5.97
CA TYR A 519 15.75 30.34 -4.65
C TYR A 519 14.85 31.40 -3.99
N TRP A 520 14.39 32.37 -4.78
CA TRP A 520 13.42 33.37 -4.33
C TRP A 520 12.11 32.72 -3.84
N TRP A 521 11.48 31.90 -4.69
CA TRP A 521 10.21 31.28 -4.32
C TRP A 521 10.36 30.30 -3.17
N ALA A 522 11.50 29.60 -3.07
CA ALA A 522 11.77 28.70 -1.95
C ALA A 522 11.92 29.47 -0.63
N ALA A 523 12.53 30.67 -0.63
CA ALA A 523 12.61 31.50 0.57
C ALA A 523 11.21 31.93 1.05
N ALA A 524 10.37 32.47 0.16
CA ALA A 524 9.00 32.86 0.50
C ALA A 524 8.15 31.67 0.97
N THR A 525 8.20 30.56 0.24
CA THR A 525 7.42 29.34 0.57
C THR A 525 7.88 28.73 1.89
N GLY A 526 9.19 28.70 2.17
CA GLY A 526 9.75 28.20 3.42
C GLY A 526 9.28 28.98 4.66
N LEU A 527 8.92 30.25 4.48
CA LEU A 527 8.35 31.12 5.52
C LEU A 527 6.81 31.04 5.58
N GLY A 528 6.17 30.24 4.71
CA GLY A 528 4.71 30.17 4.61
C GLY A 528 4.06 31.42 3.99
N LEU A 529 4.83 32.20 3.25
CA LEU A 529 4.38 33.43 2.59
C LEU A 529 3.97 33.15 1.13
N PRO A 530 3.04 33.94 0.55
CA PRO A 530 2.64 33.78 -0.84
C PRO A 530 3.80 34.08 -1.78
N SER A 531 3.75 33.56 -3.00
CA SER A 531 4.83 33.77 -3.98
C SER A 531 5.09 35.27 -4.21
N ASN A 532 4.06 36.10 -4.32
CA ASN A 532 4.19 37.54 -4.55
C ASN A 532 4.69 38.37 -3.34
N SER A 533 5.18 37.76 -2.27
CA SER A 533 5.81 38.47 -1.15
C SER A 533 7.10 39.14 -1.56
N THR A 534 7.33 40.35 -1.04
CA THR A 534 8.55 41.16 -1.23
C THR A 534 9.58 40.85 -0.14
N CYS A 535 10.82 41.34 -0.29
CA CYS A 535 11.82 41.23 0.78
C CYS A 535 11.37 41.97 2.04
N ALA A 536 10.66 43.09 1.89
CA ALA A 536 10.08 43.82 3.02
C ALA A 536 9.09 42.96 3.82
N ASP A 537 8.28 42.13 3.16
CA ASP A 537 7.35 41.21 3.83
C ASP A 537 8.10 40.10 4.61
N MET A 538 9.31 39.76 4.18
CA MET A 538 10.15 38.72 4.78
C MET A 538 11.13 39.25 5.84
N ALA A 539 11.29 40.58 5.98
CA ALA A 539 12.33 41.22 6.79
C ALA A 539 12.35 40.75 8.26
N ALA A 540 11.19 40.50 8.86
CA ALA A 540 11.06 40.02 10.24
C ALA A 540 11.73 38.65 10.48
N HIS A 541 12.00 37.88 9.42
CA HIS A 541 12.61 36.56 9.49
C HIS A 541 14.11 36.57 9.24
N CYS A 542 14.74 37.72 8.92
CA CYS A 542 16.16 37.80 8.54
C CYS A 542 17.12 37.33 9.63
N LEU A 543 16.77 37.44 10.91
CA LEU A 543 17.60 37.02 12.05
C LEU A 543 17.36 35.55 12.48
N GLY A 544 16.57 34.79 11.73
CA GLY A 544 16.33 33.37 12.00
C GLY A 544 17.57 32.51 11.70
N PRO A 545 17.87 31.46 12.49
CA PRO A 545 18.99 30.54 12.23
C PRO A 545 18.86 29.81 10.89
N HIS A 546 17.63 29.55 10.44
CA HIS A 546 17.34 28.86 9.17
C HIS A 546 17.10 29.81 7.99
N SER A 547 17.28 31.13 8.18
CA SER A 547 16.97 32.14 7.16
C SER A 547 18.16 32.43 6.22
N GLN A 548 19.02 31.43 6.00
CA GLN A 548 20.22 31.59 5.17
C GLN A 548 19.87 31.91 3.72
N LEU A 549 18.90 31.16 3.18
CA LEU A 549 18.40 31.41 1.83
C LEU A 549 17.75 32.78 1.73
N LEU A 550 16.99 33.20 2.75
CA LEU A 550 16.39 34.53 2.80
C LEU A 550 17.46 35.63 2.73
N ARG A 551 18.53 35.53 3.52
CA ARG A 551 19.64 36.50 3.49
C ARG A 551 20.37 36.52 2.14
N MET A 552 20.38 35.39 1.42
CA MET A 552 20.94 35.33 0.06
C MET A 552 20.08 36.05 -0.97
N VAL A 553 18.76 35.93 -0.88
CA VAL A 553 17.85 36.55 -1.86
C VAL A 553 17.39 37.96 -1.46
N CYS A 554 17.50 38.32 -0.18
CA CYS A 554 17.14 39.62 0.39
C CYS A 554 18.32 40.23 1.16
N SER A 555 19.52 40.21 0.57
CA SER A 555 20.73 40.65 1.27
C SER A 555 20.63 42.09 1.78
N VAL A 556 20.02 43.01 1.03
CA VAL A 556 19.92 44.42 1.42
C VAL A 556 18.87 44.58 2.52
N THR A 557 17.66 44.06 2.31
CA THR A 557 16.60 44.14 3.32
C THR A 557 16.99 43.45 4.64
N CYS A 558 17.76 42.37 4.58
CA CYS A 558 18.25 41.70 5.78
C CYS A 558 19.43 42.42 6.47
N GLY A 559 19.98 43.48 5.88
CA GLY A 559 21.05 44.28 6.50
C GLY A 559 22.46 43.78 6.21
N CYS A 560 22.69 42.93 5.20
CA CYS A 560 24.04 42.47 4.85
C CYS A 560 24.97 43.57 4.32
N VAL A 561 24.44 44.77 4.02
CA VAL A 561 25.17 45.94 3.48
C VAL A 561 25.37 47.02 4.53
N GLU A 562 24.57 47.03 5.57
CA GLU A 562 24.52 48.11 6.54
C GLU A 562 25.43 47.76 7.75
N PRO A 563 26.54 48.50 7.98
CA PRO A 563 27.43 48.20 9.10
C PRO A 563 26.79 48.43 10.48
N SER A 564 25.72 49.24 10.54
CA SER A 564 24.91 49.47 11.75
C SER A 564 23.82 48.42 11.97
N ALA A 565 23.58 47.50 11.03
CA ALA A 565 22.61 46.43 11.22
C ALA A 565 23.09 45.40 12.25
N ASN A 566 22.18 44.58 12.76
CA ASN A 566 22.53 43.53 13.71
C ASN A 566 23.52 42.54 13.06
N PRO A 567 24.75 42.37 13.59
CA PRO A 567 25.79 41.57 12.95
C PRO A 567 25.52 40.06 13.02
N MET A 568 24.53 39.62 13.80
CA MET A 568 24.17 38.21 13.91
C MET A 568 23.70 37.65 12.56
N TYR A 569 24.32 36.56 12.12
CA TYR A 569 24.12 35.93 10.82
C TYR A 569 24.50 36.78 9.59
N MET A 570 25.10 37.96 9.75
CA MET A 570 25.52 38.83 8.64
C MET A 570 26.89 38.45 8.07
N VAL A 571 27.06 37.16 7.79
CA VAL A 571 28.29 36.60 7.22
C VAL A 571 27.99 35.79 5.98
N GLN A 572 29.01 35.58 5.16
CA GLN A 572 28.89 34.88 3.89
C GLN A 572 28.34 33.45 4.05
N ALA A 573 28.81 32.73 5.07
CA ALA A 573 28.36 31.37 5.35
C ALA A 573 26.87 31.28 5.74
N GLN A 574 26.28 32.41 6.14
CA GLN A 574 24.91 32.50 6.59
C GLN A 574 24.00 33.16 5.54
N GLY A 575 24.47 33.38 4.31
CA GLY A 575 23.65 33.84 3.20
C GLY A 575 23.97 35.22 2.66
N CYS A 576 24.76 36.05 3.34
CA CYS A 576 25.11 37.35 2.77
C CYS A 576 25.99 37.20 1.51
N LEU A 577 25.61 37.86 0.43
CA LEU A 577 26.38 37.87 -0.82
C LEU A 577 27.76 38.51 -0.59
N GLN A 578 28.79 37.98 -1.26
CA GLN A 578 30.14 38.52 -1.11
C GLN A 578 30.21 39.99 -1.55
N GLN A 579 29.55 40.35 -2.66
CA GLN A 579 29.51 41.74 -3.14
C GLN A 579 28.89 42.68 -2.11
N CYS A 580 27.82 42.25 -1.42
CA CYS A 580 27.23 43.05 -0.34
C CYS A 580 28.21 43.31 0.80
N ARG A 581 29.04 42.33 1.16
CA ARG A 581 30.05 42.52 2.20
C ARG A 581 31.20 43.41 1.75
N ASP A 582 31.59 43.32 0.48
CA ASP A 582 32.59 44.21 -0.10
C ASP A 582 32.09 45.67 -0.06
N GLU A 583 30.78 45.90 -0.25
CA GLU A 583 30.13 47.20 -0.06
C GLU A 583 30.07 47.64 1.41
N VAL A 584 29.90 46.73 2.39
CA VAL A 584 29.97 47.08 3.82
C VAL A 584 31.29 47.76 4.16
N GLN A 585 32.41 47.30 3.58
CA GLN A 585 33.71 47.91 3.83
C GLN A 585 33.75 49.37 3.38
N PHE A 586 33.17 49.66 2.22
CA PHE A 586 33.06 51.03 1.71
C PHE A 586 32.31 51.93 2.69
N TRP A 587 31.18 51.48 3.22
CA TRP A 587 30.42 52.23 4.23
C TRP A 587 31.14 52.32 5.57
N THR A 588 31.86 51.27 5.95
CA THR A 588 32.64 51.23 7.19
C THR A 588 33.75 52.28 7.19
N ASP A 589 34.40 52.49 6.05
CA ASP A 589 35.45 53.49 5.91
C ASP A 589 34.94 54.93 6.12
N GLU A 590 33.66 55.20 5.84
CA GLU A 590 32.99 56.49 6.05
C GLU A 590 32.47 56.68 7.49
N MET A 591 32.44 55.64 8.32
CA MET A 591 31.91 55.74 9.69
C MET A 591 32.86 56.53 10.61
N PRO A 592 32.32 57.30 11.58
CA PRO A 592 33.13 57.91 12.62
C PRO A 592 33.73 56.84 13.53
N CYS A 593 34.91 57.12 14.08
CA CYS A 593 35.54 56.29 15.10
C CYS A 593 34.88 56.53 16.48
N GLU A 594 33.60 56.18 16.60
CA GLU A 594 32.82 56.32 17.82
C GLU A 594 32.07 55.02 18.10
N ASP A 595 32.17 54.55 19.34
CA ASP A 595 31.45 53.37 19.82
C ASP A 595 29.95 53.64 19.92
N VAL A 596 29.11 52.67 19.54
CA VAL A 596 27.66 52.78 19.68
C VAL A 596 27.27 52.89 21.16
N ALA A 597 26.25 53.72 21.42
CA ALA A 597 25.69 53.86 22.77
C ALA A 597 25.12 52.53 23.28
N THR A 598 25.21 52.30 24.59
CA THR A 598 24.76 51.04 25.22
C THR A 598 23.27 50.81 25.04
N ASP A 599 22.45 51.85 24.90
CA ASP A 599 21.02 51.80 24.66
C ASP A 599 20.63 51.75 23.16
N SER A 600 21.62 51.63 22.26
CA SER A 600 21.38 51.44 20.83
C SER A 600 20.56 50.17 20.58
N VAL A 601 19.52 50.30 19.75
CA VAL A 601 18.63 49.18 19.38
C VAL A 601 19.43 48.03 18.74
N ALA A 602 20.42 48.34 17.91
CA ALA A 602 21.22 47.32 17.22
C ALA A 602 22.13 46.55 18.18
N TRP A 603 22.74 47.24 19.16
CA TRP A 603 23.56 46.63 20.22
C TRP A 603 22.72 45.70 21.10
N GLN A 604 21.57 46.21 21.59
CA GLN A 604 20.66 45.44 22.43
C GLN A 604 20.13 44.20 21.68
N ALA A 605 19.71 44.38 20.43
CA ALA A 605 19.21 43.29 19.61
C ALA A 605 20.27 42.19 19.39
N PHE A 606 21.53 42.53 19.08
CA PHE A 606 22.59 41.53 18.91
C PHE A 606 22.70 40.61 20.13
N TRP A 607 22.79 41.19 21.32
CA TRP A 607 22.95 40.44 22.56
C TRP A 607 21.67 39.73 23.02
N ASP A 608 20.49 40.25 22.69
CA ASP A 608 19.23 39.55 22.91
C ASP A 608 19.15 38.25 22.09
N PHE A 609 19.65 38.27 20.84
CA PHE A 609 19.68 37.09 19.97
C PHE A 609 20.84 36.13 20.28
N TYR A 610 21.95 36.64 20.79
CA TYR A 610 23.21 35.91 20.96
C TYR A 610 23.08 34.53 21.63
N PRO A 611 22.46 34.36 22.83
CA PRO A 611 22.37 33.05 23.47
C PRO A 611 21.61 32.02 22.63
N SER A 612 20.53 32.44 21.97
CA SER A 612 19.72 31.56 21.11
C SER A 612 20.44 31.18 19.82
N ALA A 613 21.24 32.09 19.26
CA ALA A 613 22.03 31.85 18.07
C ALA A 613 23.17 30.84 18.34
N MET A 614 23.87 30.99 19.48
CA MET A 614 24.91 30.06 19.91
C MET A 614 24.35 28.67 20.22
N GLU A 615 23.17 28.59 20.86
CA GLU A 615 22.47 27.34 21.10
C GLU A 615 22.12 26.64 19.78
N ALA A 616 21.55 27.37 18.82
CA ALA A 616 21.18 26.82 17.52
C ALA A 616 22.40 26.36 16.71
N PHE A 617 23.53 27.07 16.79
CA PHE A 617 24.72 26.79 15.99
C PHE A 617 25.62 25.70 16.59
N TYR A 618 25.91 25.76 17.90
CA TYR A 618 26.83 24.83 18.57
C TYR A 618 26.12 23.71 19.35
N GLY A 619 24.79 23.74 19.48
CA GLY A 619 24.07 22.81 20.33
C GLY A 619 24.41 22.98 21.82
N ALA A 620 24.56 24.23 22.26
CA ALA A 620 25.00 24.57 23.62
C ALA A 620 24.11 23.91 24.69
N SER A 621 24.74 23.33 25.72
CA SER A 621 24.04 22.73 26.86
C SER A 621 23.30 23.78 27.71
N GLN A 622 22.37 23.34 28.57
CA GLN A 622 21.64 24.23 29.47
C GLN A 622 22.56 25.06 30.39
N ALA A 623 23.68 24.47 30.84
CA ALA A 623 24.67 25.19 31.63
C ALA A 623 25.36 26.29 30.82
N GLN A 624 25.81 25.97 29.60
CA GLN A 624 26.40 26.95 28.68
C GLN A 624 25.41 28.06 28.32
N ARG A 625 24.12 27.73 28.12
CA ARG A 625 23.07 28.73 27.87
C ARG A 625 22.96 29.77 28.99
N SER A 626 23.06 29.34 30.25
CA SER A 626 23.04 30.28 31.38
C SER A 626 24.27 31.19 31.42
N GLN A 627 25.44 30.67 31.03
CA GLN A 627 26.67 31.47 30.91
C GLN A 627 26.58 32.47 29.76
N LEU A 628 26.06 32.04 28.60
CA LEU A 628 25.84 32.90 27.43
C LEU A 628 24.84 34.02 27.75
N GLN A 629 23.77 33.74 28.50
CA GLN A 629 22.82 34.76 28.96
C GLN A 629 23.47 35.76 29.91
N ALA A 630 24.27 35.29 30.87
CA ALA A 630 24.99 36.17 31.79
C ALA A 630 25.98 37.07 31.03
N LEU A 631 26.72 36.51 30.06
CA LEU A 631 27.62 37.28 29.20
C LEU A 631 26.86 38.35 28.41
N ALA A 632 25.75 37.99 27.77
CA ALA A 632 24.93 38.91 26.99
C ALA A 632 24.39 40.06 27.86
N GLU A 633 23.90 39.78 29.06
CA GLU A 633 23.41 40.82 29.98
C GLU A 633 24.54 41.74 30.48
N ASN A 634 25.73 41.20 30.74
CA ASN A 634 26.89 42.01 31.07
C ASN A 634 27.29 42.94 29.91
N MET A 635 27.35 42.41 28.69
CA MET A 635 27.65 43.17 27.48
C MET A 635 26.61 44.27 27.20
N LYS A 636 25.32 43.99 27.44
CA LYS A 636 24.25 44.99 27.32
C LYS A 636 24.40 46.14 28.32
N GLN A 637 24.88 45.87 29.53
CA GLN A 637 25.05 46.88 30.58
C GLN A 637 26.35 47.69 30.41
N ALA A 638 27.45 47.02 30.09
CA ALA A 638 28.77 47.64 29.98
C ALA A 638 29.01 48.30 28.61
N GLY A 639 28.40 47.77 27.54
CA GLY A 639 28.60 48.28 26.18
C GLY A 639 29.95 47.92 25.59
N CYS A 640 30.44 48.77 24.68
CA CYS A 640 31.68 48.54 23.96
C CYS A 640 32.92 48.42 24.87
N SER A 641 32.95 49.10 26.02
CA SER A 641 34.11 49.03 26.94
C SER A 641 34.38 47.63 27.50
N GLU A 642 33.39 46.73 27.49
CA GLU A 642 33.60 45.33 27.89
C GLU A 642 34.47 44.57 26.87
N LEU A 643 34.54 45.05 25.62
CA LEU A 643 35.38 44.50 24.56
C LEU A 643 36.86 44.94 24.68
N ASP A 644 37.16 45.97 25.48
CA ASP A 644 38.49 46.58 25.66
C ASP A 644 39.42 45.81 26.63
N PHE A 645 38.91 44.75 27.27
CA PHE A 645 39.64 44.10 28.37
C PHE A 645 40.99 43.51 27.91
N GLU A 646 42.06 43.71 28.71
CA GLU A 646 43.44 43.15 28.54
C GLU A 646 43.51 41.61 28.35
N LEU A 647 42.37 40.92 28.42
CA LEU A 647 42.20 39.48 28.22
C LEU A 647 41.65 39.10 26.84
N GLU A 648 41.41 40.06 25.93
CA GLU A 648 40.78 39.84 24.61
C GLU A 648 39.51 38.99 24.73
N PRO A 649 38.35 39.54 25.11
CA PRO A 649 37.16 38.73 25.35
C PRO A 649 36.84 37.89 24.11
N THR A 650 37.08 36.59 24.24
CA THR A 650 36.76 35.61 23.23
C THR A 650 35.37 35.04 23.48
N GLU A 651 34.72 34.66 22.40
CA GLU A 651 33.47 33.94 22.43
C GLU A 651 33.69 32.59 23.16
N ILE A 652 32.84 32.30 24.15
CA ILE A 652 33.00 31.19 25.11
C ILE A 652 33.13 29.81 24.43
N LEU A 653 32.50 29.61 23.28
CA LEU A 653 32.44 28.30 22.60
C LEU A 653 33.48 28.13 21.48
N SER A 654 33.89 29.21 20.84
CA SER A 654 34.72 29.22 19.63
C SER A 654 36.09 29.85 19.82
N ASP A 655 36.32 30.54 20.93
CA ASP A 655 37.55 31.27 21.24
C ASP A 655 37.88 32.38 20.22
N VAL A 656 36.88 32.84 19.47
CA VAL A 656 37.02 33.92 18.48
C VAL A 656 36.80 35.26 19.17
N ARG A 657 37.67 36.25 18.89
CA ARG A 657 37.50 37.62 19.41
C ARG A 657 36.25 38.25 18.82
N PHE A 658 35.40 38.83 19.67
CA PHE A 658 34.17 39.48 19.22
C PHE A 658 34.41 40.62 18.22
N CYS A 659 35.50 41.38 18.40
CA CYS A 659 35.92 42.45 17.51
C CYS A 659 36.22 41.96 16.08
N ASP A 660 36.70 40.73 15.91
CA ASP A 660 37.01 40.16 14.59
C ASP A 660 35.80 39.50 13.93
N GLY A 661 34.77 39.18 14.71
CA GLY A 661 33.60 38.45 14.23
C GLY A 661 33.86 36.96 14.03
N HIS A 662 32.80 36.17 13.95
CA HIS A 662 32.89 34.74 13.66
C HIS A 662 32.55 34.47 12.18
N PRO A 663 33.47 33.90 11.37
CA PRO A 663 33.31 33.79 9.91
C PRO A 663 32.07 33.00 9.48
N GLN A 664 31.56 32.12 10.35
CA GLN A 664 30.36 31.33 10.08
C GLN A 664 29.10 31.81 10.80
N LEU A 665 29.16 32.82 11.68
CA LEU A 665 28.02 33.12 12.56
C LEU A 665 27.68 34.60 12.71
N PHE A 666 28.64 35.50 12.95
CA PHE A 666 28.34 36.92 13.12
C PHE A 666 29.45 37.81 12.56
N ALA A 667 29.07 38.98 12.05
CA ALA A 667 29.99 39.96 11.51
C ALA A 667 30.85 40.61 12.61
N PRO A 668 32.00 41.23 12.28
CA PRO A 668 32.89 41.84 13.26
C PRO A 668 32.20 42.91 14.12
N LEU A 669 32.30 42.83 15.45
CA LEU A 669 31.77 43.88 16.33
C LEU A 669 32.59 45.17 16.29
N SER A 670 33.73 45.19 15.59
CA SER A 670 34.46 46.44 15.29
C SER A 670 33.62 47.47 14.53
N GLN A 671 32.53 47.05 13.87
CA GLN A 671 31.58 47.95 13.22
C GLN A 671 30.68 48.69 14.22
N PHE A 672 30.40 48.08 15.38
CA PHE A 672 29.65 48.71 16.47
C PHE A 672 30.55 49.45 17.45
N CYS A 673 31.73 48.91 17.70
CA CYS A 673 32.66 49.43 18.70
C CYS A 673 34.01 49.77 18.07
N PRO A 674 34.06 50.66 17.06
CA PRO A 674 35.30 50.93 16.34
C PRO A 674 36.36 51.60 17.23
N ALA A 675 35.99 52.47 18.17
CA ALA A 675 36.96 53.11 19.06
C ALA A 675 37.61 52.10 20.02
N THR A 676 36.82 51.14 20.53
CA THR A 676 37.35 50.08 21.39
C THR A 676 38.12 49.00 20.60
N CYS A 677 37.56 48.49 19.50
CA CYS A 677 38.11 47.34 18.79
C CYS A 677 39.27 47.65 17.83
N CYS A 678 39.45 48.90 17.40
CA CYS A 678 40.38 49.27 16.34
C CYS A 678 41.74 49.78 16.83
N THR A 679 42.27 49.21 17.91
CA THR A 679 43.61 49.54 18.43
C THR A 679 44.77 48.96 17.58
N GLY A 680 44.47 48.35 16.43
CA GLY A 680 45.44 47.81 15.48
C GLY A 680 44.91 47.73 14.03
N ASN A 681 45.71 47.18 13.11
CA ASN A 681 45.39 47.10 11.68
C ASN A 681 44.37 45.98 11.36
N SER A 682 43.17 46.02 11.94
CA SER A 682 42.07 45.15 11.51
C SER A 682 41.45 45.69 10.22
N PRO A 683 41.23 44.86 9.18
CA PRO A 683 40.64 45.32 7.93
C PRO A 683 39.19 45.80 8.09
N SER A 684 38.50 45.36 9.15
CA SER A 684 37.09 45.68 9.42
C SER A 684 36.89 47.01 10.18
N CYS A 685 37.95 47.82 10.31
CA CYS A 685 37.94 49.07 11.06
C CYS A 685 37.72 50.27 10.15
N PRO A 686 36.93 51.27 10.58
CA PRO A 686 36.81 52.54 9.87
C PRO A 686 38.18 53.17 9.67
N SER A 687 38.40 53.74 8.48
CA SER A 687 39.62 54.49 8.16
C SER A 687 39.91 55.61 9.17
N SER A 688 38.84 56.19 9.76
CA SER A 688 38.90 57.23 10.78
C SER A 688 39.54 56.81 12.12
N CYS A 689 39.61 55.51 12.41
CA CYS A 689 40.24 54.97 13.63
C CYS A 689 41.75 54.73 13.52
N SER A 690 42.32 54.84 12.32
CA SER A 690 43.72 54.47 12.04
C SER A 690 44.77 55.57 12.37
N ALA A 691 44.40 56.56 13.20
CA ALA A 691 45.15 57.80 13.43
C ALA A 691 46.14 57.77 14.60
#